data_AF-A0A1W9Z9N2-F1
#
_entry.id   AF-A0A1W9Z9N2-F1
#
_cell.length_a   1.000
_cell.length_b   1.000
_cell.length_c   1.000
_cell.angle_alpha   90.00
_cell.angle_beta   90.00
_cell.angle_gamma   90.00
#
_symmetry.space_group_name_H-M   'P 1'
#
loop_
_entity.id
_entity.type
_entity.pdbx_description
1 polymer ?
#
loop_
_entity_poly.entity_id
_entity_poly.type
_entity_poly.pdbx_seq_one_letter_code
_entity_poly.pdbx_strand_id
1 'polypeptide(L)'
;MSYISAVPEVLTSAATTLGQVGSTLNAANLAAAMPTTAVLAQGADEVSAAVATLFAGHAREYQALSTRLDAFHQQFVAALTSAGQTYAAAEAASANPLQSLLSAINTPTEAMLDRPLIGNGHDGTAAHPNGQAGGLLFGNGGNGYSQTANSGVAGGNGGAAGLVGNGGAGGTGGTGAAGGTGGSGGFWYGNGGAGGAGGTGVAGTPGFNGGTGGVGGNGGSATLWGNGGIGGQGGTGGAAPDPGGPSVPSAGSGGNGGGGGAGGLFSGLTGAGGQGGAGGLGSVGPTGGVGGTGGAGGTGGTAGLFGAGGAGGDGGAGGGGTIGGDGGAGGTGGMSGALYGAGGAGGAGGAGGTGVSVGGHGGAGGQGGMTGMLAIGGAGGAGGAGGSSTQYGGQGGDGGHGGFGGWLIGDGGPGGAGGAGGSTTAAGAPVNGPNGGNGGIGGSSPFVGNGGNGGAPGAGGSGSNGGNDGRDGLGGPGGLGGVIYGHPGTSAGQPYAASANPLQSFWTAINAPTEALLDRPLIGNGHDGTAAHPDGQAGGLLFGNGGNGYSQTNSGLAGGAGGAAGLVGNGGAGGTGGAGAAGGVGGAGGFLYGSGGSGGAGGAGAAGGNGGAASFVWGNGGSGGAGGDGVAGEAGLNGGNGGIGGNGGSPTLWGNGGAGGAGGAGGQAPAVNAPGDPPGYGGSGGHGGGGGAGGLLGGTAAVGGQGGAGGSGGSFGIGGAGGIGGIGGTQGGIGIGGAGGAGGAGGDGVVAGPGGAGGTGGVGGWFAGAGGVGGTGGAGGDGEVGGAGGAGGQGGAATWTGTGGAGGTGGTGGSGTHAAGQGGNGGHGGLGGLFAGDGGAGGVGGTGGAGDAGVNGGNGGNGGLGGAAQFIGVGGNGAAPGSGGAAGGAGGNDGREGVAGTGGIGGVLYGRPGRPG
;
A
#
# COMPACT_ATOMS: atom_id res chain seq x y z
N MET A 1 -14.36 -40.41 -28.29
CA MET A 1 -12.96 -39.98 -28.07
C MET A 1 -12.94 -39.26 -26.73
N SER A 2 -12.29 -39.82 -25.71
CA SER A 2 -12.15 -39.15 -24.41
C SER A 2 -11.21 -37.95 -24.58
N TYR A 3 -11.69 -36.75 -24.29
CA TYR A 3 -10.83 -35.57 -24.27
C TYR A 3 -9.83 -35.71 -23.12
N ILE A 4 -8.55 -35.84 -23.47
CA ILE A 4 -7.45 -35.73 -22.51
C ILE A 4 -7.20 -34.24 -22.32
N SER A 5 -7.51 -33.71 -21.14
CA SER A 5 -7.14 -32.36 -20.72
C SER A 5 -5.85 -32.47 -19.92
N ALA A 6 -4.73 -32.03 -20.50
CA ALA A 6 -3.47 -31.85 -19.78
C ALA A 6 -3.33 -30.36 -19.45
N VAL A 7 -2.93 -30.05 -18.22
CA VAL A 7 -2.63 -28.68 -17.78
C VAL A 7 -1.12 -28.61 -17.61
N PRO A 8 -0.36 -28.09 -18.60
CA PRO A 8 1.11 -28.07 -18.57
C PRO A 8 1.69 -27.46 -17.28
N GLU A 9 0.98 -26.51 -16.67
CA GLU A 9 1.33 -25.82 -15.43
C GLU A 9 1.28 -26.74 -14.21
N VAL A 10 0.29 -27.64 -14.16
CA VAL A 10 0.18 -28.62 -13.08
C VAL A 10 1.33 -29.63 -13.17
N LEU A 11 1.76 -29.97 -14.39
CA LEU A 11 2.87 -30.90 -14.63
C LEU A 11 4.22 -30.27 -14.26
N THR A 12 4.46 -29.01 -14.63
CA THR A 12 5.71 -28.31 -14.29
C THR A 12 5.79 -27.92 -12.81
N SER A 13 4.69 -27.46 -12.21
CA SER A 13 4.61 -27.22 -10.76
C SER A 13 4.86 -28.50 -9.97
N ALA A 14 4.21 -29.61 -10.35
CA ALA A 14 4.45 -30.90 -9.73
C ALA A 14 5.90 -31.37 -9.89
N ALA A 15 6.52 -31.18 -11.06
CA ALA A 15 7.94 -31.52 -11.28
C ALA A 15 8.88 -30.73 -10.34
N THR A 16 8.61 -29.44 -10.12
CA THR A 16 9.40 -28.60 -9.19
C THR A 16 9.20 -29.01 -7.74
N THR A 17 7.95 -29.23 -7.29
CA THR A 17 7.66 -29.71 -5.93
C THR A 17 8.30 -31.08 -5.69
N LEU A 18 8.23 -31.99 -6.68
CA LEU A 18 8.89 -33.29 -6.62
C LEU A 18 10.41 -33.11 -6.55
N GLY A 19 11.01 -32.22 -7.34
CA GLY A 19 12.44 -31.89 -7.25
C GLY A 19 12.86 -31.41 -5.85
N GLN A 20 12.06 -30.55 -5.22
CA GLN A 20 12.29 -30.10 -3.84
C GLN A 20 12.21 -31.25 -2.85
N VAL A 21 11.17 -32.10 -2.92
CA VAL A 21 11.03 -33.29 -2.08
C VAL A 21 12.23 -34.23 -2.22
N GLY A 22 12.70 -34.47 -3.45
CA GLY A 22 13.89 -35.28 -3.73
C GLY A 22 15.14 -34.73 -3.07
N SER A 23 15.35 -33.40 -3.14
CA SER A 23 16.50 -32.73 -2.50
C SER A 23 16.45 -32.83 -0.97
N THR A 24 15.27 -32.67 -0.35
CA THR A 24 15.08 -32.80 1.10
C THR A 24 15.32 -34.23 1.56
N LEU A 25 14.82 -35.22 0.83
CA LEU A 25 15.04 -36.63 1.13
C LEU A 25 16.51 -37.03 1.01
N ASN A 26 17.22 -36.53 -0.02
CA ASN A 26 18.65 -36.79 -0.18
C ASN A 26 19.48 -36.15 0.96
N ALA A 27 19.17 -34.90 1.34
CA ALA A 27 19.81 -34.22 2.47
C ALA A 27 19.57 -34.97 3.80
N ALA A 28 18.34 -35.44 4.05
CA ALA A 28 18.01 -36.22 5.24
C ALA A 28 18.71 -37.58 5.27
N ASN A 29 18.78 -38.28 4.12
CA ASN A 29 19.47 -39.57 4.01
C ASN A 29 20.98 -39.45 4.23
N LEU A 30 21.60 -38.35 3.76
CA LEU A 30 23.02 -38.05 4.01
C LEU A 30 23.28 -37.68 5.47
N ALA A 31 22.42 -36.86 6.09
CA ALA A 31 22.54 -36.49 7.50
C ALA A 31 22.39 -37.71 8.44
N ALA A 32 21.53 -38.67 8.09
CA ALA A 32 21.31 -39.89 8.85
C ALA A 32 22.40 -40.95 8.63
N ALA A 33 23.26 -40.83 7.61
CA ALA A 33 24.20 -41.88 7.23
C ALA A 33 25.21 -42.22 8.33
N MET A 34 25.88 -41.22 8.90
CA MET A 34 26.88 -41.39 9.97
C MET A 34 26.28 -41.92 11.29
N PRO A 35 25.22 -41.33 11.86
CA PRO A 35 24.68 -41.79 13.15
C PRO A 35 24.04 -43.19 13.09
N THR A 36 23.59 -43.65 11.90
CA THR A 36 22.96 -44.97 11.75
C THR A 36 23.93 -46.09 11.35
N THR A 37 25.08 -45.75 10.75
CA THR A 37 26.10 -46.75 10.35
C THR A 37 27.18 -46.96 11.40
N ALA A 38 27.32 -46.02 12.35
CA ALA A 38 28.32 -46.07 13.43
C ALA A 38 27.71 -46.40 14.81
N VAL A 39 26.71 -47.29 14.87
CA VAL A 39 26.09 -47.71 16.14
C VAL A 39 27.11 -48.49 16.98
N LEU A 40 27.39 -48.01 18.19
CA LEU A 40 28.31 -48.62 19.15
C LEU A 40 27.58 -49.64 20.04
N ALA A 41 28.25 -50.73 20.39
CA ALA A 41 27.72 -51.70 21.35
C ALA A 41 27.58 -51.06 22.76
N GLN A 42 26.44 -51.27 23.42
CA GLN A 42 26.13 -50.64 24.71
C GLN A 42 26.85 -51.31 25.90
N GLY A 43 27.30 -52.56 25.72
CA GLY A 43 28.13 -53.34 26.64
C GLY A 43 29.20 -54.14 25.89
N ALA A 44 30.17 -54.70 26.62
CA ALA A 44 31.25 -55.52 26.05
C ALA A 44 30.81 -56.97 25.73
N ASP A 45 29.52 -57.28 25.87
CA ASP A 45 28.95 -58.59 25.62
C ASP A 45 28.66 -58.82 24.12
N GLU A 46 28.66 -60.08 23.73
CA GLU A 46 28.45 -60.51 22.35
C GLU A 46 27.05 -60.19 21.81
N VAL A 47 26.04 -60.06 22.69
CA VAL A 47 24.67 -59.72 22.29
C VAL A 47 24.62 -58.25 21.86
N SER A 48 25.21 -57.34 22.64
CA SER A 48 25.34 -55.92 22.30
C SER A 48 26.13 -55.70 21.00
N ALA A 49 27.19 -56.48 20.76
CA ALA A 49 27.97 -56.40 19.52
C ALA A 49 27.21 -56.93 18.29
N ALA A 50 26.45 -58.02 18.44
CA ALA A 50 25.62 -58.57 17.37
C ALA A 50 24.46 -57.62 16.98
N VAL A 51 23.84 -56.98 17.98
CA VAL A 51 22.77 -55.99 17.77
C VAL A 51 23.29 -54.73 17.07
N ALA A 52 24.45 -54.21 17.49
CA ALA A 52 25.09 -53.07 16.80
C ALA A 52 25.44 -53.40 15.33
N THR A 53 25.93 -54.61 15.07
CA THR A 53 26.25 -55.08 13.71
C THR A 53 25.00 -55.22 12.83
N LEU A 54 23.90 -55.72 13.38
CA LEU A 54 22.61 -55.83 12.67
C LEU A 54 22.10 -54.45 12.24
N PHE A 55 22.08 -53.48 13.16
CA PHE A 55 21.62 -52.12 12.85
C PHE A 55 22.54 -51.40 11.85
N ALA A 56 23.87 -51.54 11.99
CA ALA A 56 24.82 -50.99 11.02
C ALA A 56 24.76 -51.68 9.65
N GLY A 57 24.40 -52.97 9.61
CA GLY A 57 24.10 -53.70 8.37
C GLY A 57 22.86 -53.16 7.67
N HIS A 58 21.76 -53.04 8.39
CA HIS A 58 20.49 -52.51 7.87
C HIS A 58 20.63 -51.06 7.37
N ALA A 59 21.38 -50.22 8.09
CA ALA A 59 21.64 -48.84 7.67
C ALA A 59 22.37 -48.76 6.31
N ARG A 60 23.34 -49.65 6.04
CA ARG A 60 24.05 -49.68 4.76
C ARG A 60 23.17 -50.14 3.59
N GLU A 61 22.28 -51.11 3.83
CA GLU A 61 21.28 -51.54 2.84
C GLU A 61 20.27 -50.43 2.53
N TYR A 62 19.83 -49.70 3.55
CA TYR A 62 18.97 -48.52 3.40
C TYR A 62 19.66 -47.41 2.57
N GLN A 63 20.94 -47.13 2.81
CA GLN A 63 21.70 -46.15 2.01
C GLN A 63 21.79 -46.57 0.52
N ALA A 64 22.05 -47.86 0.24
CA ALA A 64 22.09 -48.36 -1.14
C ALA A 64 20.72 -48.32 -1.84
N LEU A 65 19.62 -48.52 -1.11
CA LEU A 65 18.26 -48.36 -1.62
C LEU A 65 17.94 -46.89 -1.93
N SER A 66 18.32 -45.98 -1.04
CA SER A 66 18.10 -44.53 -1.19
C SER A 66 18.79 -43.96 -2.43
N THR A 67 19.99 -44.43 -2.79
CA THR A 67 20.65 -44.04 -4.06
C THR A 67 19.88 -44.50 -5.30
N ARG A 68 19.27 -45.70 -5.27
CA ARG A 68 18.46 -46.21 -6.40
C ARG A 68 17.14 -45.43 -6.54
N LEU A 69 16.53 -45.05 -5.41
CA LEU A 69 15.32 -44.23 -5.41
C LEU A 69 15.58 -42.80 -5.91
N ASP A 70 16.72 -42.21 -5.58
CA ASP A 70 17.11 -40.88 -6.09
C ASP A 70 17.25 -40.88 -7.62
N ALA A 71 17.91 -41.90 -8.19
CA ALA A 71 18.04 -42.03 -9.65
C ALA A 71 16.68 -42.20 -10.35
N PHE A 72 15.76 -42.96 -9.76
CA PHE A 72 14.39 -43.10 -10.28
C PHE A 72 13.62 -41.77 -10.21
N HIS A 73 13.72 -41.07 -9.08
CA HIS A 73 13.05 -39.79 -8.85
C HIS A 73 13.50 -38.71 -9.85
N GLN A 74 14.81 -38.64 -10.13
CA GLN A 74 15.37 -37.74 -11.13
C GLN A 74 14.84 -38.03 -12.55
N GLN A 75 14.74 -39.30 -12.92
CA GLN A 75 14.17 -39.71 -14.21
C GLN A 75 12.68 -39.36 -14.31
N PHE A 76 11.93 -39.53 -13.21
CA PHE A 76 10.51 -39.20 -13.15
C PHE A 76 10.27 -37.68 -13.29
N VAL A 77 11.04 -36.85 -12.58
CA VAL A 77 10.98 -35.39 -12.71
C VAL A 77 11.35 -34.93 -14.13
N ALA A 78 12.42 -35.48 -14.71
CA ALA A 78 12.84 -35.15 -16.07
C ALA A 78 11.78 -35.51 -17.13
N ALA A 79 11.13 -36.66 -16.99
CA ALA A 79 10.04 -37.09 -17.88
C ALA A 79 8.80 -36.18 -17.74
N LEU A 80 8.47 -35.76 -16.53
CA LEU A 80 7.34 -34.87 -16.26
C LEU A 80 7.57 -33.46 -16.82
N THR A 81 8.80 -32.94 -16.68
CA THR A 81 9.22 -31.68 -17.31
C THR A 81 9.15 -31.77 -18.83
N SER A 82 9.65 -32.86 -19.43
CA SER A 82 9.60 -33.08 -20.88
C SER A 82 8.17 -33.15 -21.42
N ALA A 83 7.26 -33.82 -20.70
CA ALA A 83 5.85 -33.89 -21.06
C ALA A 83 5.20 -32.49 -21.05
N GLY A 84 5.44 -31.69 -20.00
CA GLY A 84 4.95 -30.31 -19.93
C GLY A 84 5.41 -29.44 -21.12
N GLN A 85 6.68 -29.56 -21.51
CA GLN A 85 7.23 -28.84 -22.68
C GLN A 85 6.61 -29.28 -24.01
N THR A 86 6.30 -30.57 -24.15
CA THR A 86 5.73 -31.11 -25.39
C THR A 86 4.27 -30.69 -25.58
N TYR A 87 3.49 -30.66 -24.49
CA TYR A 87 2.12 -30.13 -24.53
C TYR A 87 2.11 -28.62 -24.82
N ALA A 88 3.01 -27.84 -24.21
CA ALA A 88 3.15 -26.41 -24.51
C ALA A 88 3.57 -26.13 -25.97
N ALA A 89 4.48 -26.94 -26.53
CA ALA A 89 4.89 -26.81 -27.93
C ALA A 89 3.78 -27.14 -28.93
N ALA A 90 2.92 -28.11 -28.61
CA ALA A 90 1.75 -28.46 -29.41
C ALA A 90 0.72 -27.32 -29.44
N GLU A 91 0.51 -26.64 -28.31
CA GLU A 91 -0.31 -25.43 -28.23
C GLU A 91 0.27 -24.30 -29.08
N ALA A 92 1.57 -24.01 -28.96
CA ALA A 92 2.24 -22.97 -29.76
C ALA A 92 2.15 -23.21 -31.29
N ALA A 93 2.20 -24.46 -31.74
CA ALA A 93 2.05 -24.81 -33.15
C ALA A 93 0.65 -24.51 -33.70
N SER A 94 -0.38 -24.55 -32.85
CA SER A 94 -1.76 -24.28 -33.23
C SER A 94 -2.08 -22.78 -33.38
N ALA A 95 -1.26 -21.88 -32.80
CA ALA A 95 -1.41 -20.42 -32.86
C ALA A 95 -0.82 -19.76 -34.14
N ASN A 96 0.08 -20.44 -34.85
CA ASN A 96 0.85 -19.90 -35.99
C ASN A 96 0.02 -19.28 -37.16
N PRO A 97 -1.15 -19.83 -37.55
CA PRO A 97 -1.95 -19.26 -38.63
C PRO A 97 -2.53 -17.87 -38.31
N LEU A 98 -2.85 -17.61 -37.04
CA LEU A 98 -3.42 -16.34 -36.58
C LEU A 98 -2.36 -15.22 -36.52
N GLN A 99 -1.12 -15.57 -36.14
CA GLN A 99 0.01 -14.63 -36.13
C GLN A 99 0.32 -14.10 -37.54
N SER A 100 0.26 -14.98 -38.55
CA SER A 100 0.55 -14.60 -39.95
C SER A 100 -0.47 -13.60 -40.50
N LEU A 101 -1.75 -13.76 -40.16
CA LEU A 101 -2.81 -12.83 -40.54
C LEU A 101 -2.63 -11.46 -39.86
N LEU A 102 -2.29 -11.44 -38.57
CA LEU A 102 -2.09 -10.20 -37.82
C LEU A 102 -0.86 -9.43 -38.32
N SER A 103 0.23 -10.13 -38.61
CA SER A 103 1.40 -9.54 -39.26
C SER A 103 1.04 -8.93 -40.61
N ALA A 104 0.24 -9.60 -41.44
CA ALA A 104 -0.21 -9.04 -42.72
C ALA A 104 -1.07 -7.77 -42.55
N ILE A 105 -1.91 -7.71 -41.51
CA ILE A 105 -2.73 -6.53 -41.18
C ILE A 105 -1.88 -5.37 -40.66
N ASN A 106 -0.85 -5.65 -39.86
CA ASN A 106 0.00 -4.64 -39.24
C ASN A 106 1.17 -4.18 -40.12
N THR A 107 1.64 -5.00 -41.07
CA THR A 107 2.79 -4.69 -41.93
C THR A 107 2.72 -3.29 -42.56
N PRO A 108 1.57 -2.84 -43.12
CA PRO A 108 1.49 -1.52 -43.70
C PRO A 108 1.71 -0.39 -42.69
N THR A 109 1.13 -0.48 -41.49
CA THR A 109 1.26 0.57 -40.47
C THR A 109 2.58 0.50 -39.71
N GLU A 110 3.11 -0.70 -39.47
CA GLU A 110 4.45 -0.87 -38.91
C GLU A 110 5.50 -0.26 -39.84
N ALA A 111 5.37 -0.43 -41.16
CA ALA A 111 6.30 0.14 -42.13
C ALA A 111 6.17 1.68 -42.29
N MET A 112 5.02 2.26 -41.96
CA MET A 112 4.74 3.69 -42.19
C MET A 112 4.85 4.55 -40.93
N LEU A 113 4.55 3.98 -39.76
CA LEU A 113 4.35 4.71 -38.50
C LEU A 113 5.11 4.07 -37.34
N ASP A 114 5.94 3.04 -37.59
CA ASP A 114 6.63 2.22 -36.58
C ASP A 114 5.68 1.72 -35.48
N ARG A 115 4.42 1.48 -35.85
CA ARG A 115 3.34 1.21 -34.92
C ARG A 115 2.30 0.29 -35.53
N PRO A 116 1.86 -0.77 -34.83
CA PRO A 116 0.85 -1.68 -35.36
C PRO A 116 -0.50 -0.97 -35.51
N LEU A 117 -1.34 -1.48 -36.41
CA LEU A 117 -2.73 -1.02 -36.53
C LEU A 117 -3.56 -1.62 -35.39
N ILE A 118 -3.33 -2.90 -35.08
CA ILE A 118 -3.97 -3.68 -34.04
C ILE A 118 -2.91 -4.47 -33.27
N GLY A 119 -2.84 -4.30 -31.96
CA GLY A 119 -1.92 -5.03 -31.08
C GLY A 119 -1.48 -4.18 -29.90
N ASN A 120 -1.09 -4.81 -28.79
CA ASN A 120 -0.56 -4.08 -27.64
C ASN A 120 0.84 -3.54 -27.93
N GLY A 121 1.23 -2.50 -27.21
CA GLY A 121 2.60 -2.00 -27.19
C GLY A 121 3.48 -2.98 -26.44
N HIS A 122 4.74 -3.13 -26.87
CA HIS A 122 5.71 -3.95 -26.16
C HIS A 122 6.12 -3.31 -24.84
N ASP A 123 6.25 -4.14 -23.82
CA ASP A 123 6.82 -3.71 -22.54
C ASP A 123 8.26 -3.21 -22.71
N GLY A 124 8.63 -2.27 -21.85
CA GLY A 124 9.97 -1.73 -21.75
C GLY A 124 10.99 -2.81 -21.40
N THR A 125 12.23 -2.53 -21.75
CA THR A 125 13.40 -3.39 -21.47
C THR A 125 14.48 -2.57 -20.78
N ALA A 126 15.47 -3.21 -20.16
CA ALA A 126 16.60 -2.48 -19.56
C ALA A 126 17.29 -1.48 -20.51
N ALA A 127 17.37 -1.80 -21.81
CA ALA A 127 17.96 -0.91 -22.82
C ALA A 127 16.99 0.18 -23.32
N HIS A 128 15.69 -0.07 -23.26
CA HIS A 128 14.62 0.85 -23.66
C HIS A 128 13.54 0.84 -22.58
N PRO A 129 13.73 1.57 -21.49
CA PRO A 129 12.92 1.38 -20.28
C PRO A 129 11.43 1.68 -20.48
N ASN A 130 11.07 2.58 -21.38
CA ASN A 130 9.68 2.94 -21.60
C ASN A 130 8.91 1.85 -22.37
N GLY A 131 7.67 1.61 -21.98
CA GLY A 131 6.73 0.81 -22.74
C GLY A 131 6.36 1.48 -24.06
N GLN A 132 6.21 0.69 -25.11
CA GLN A 132 5.84 1.18 -26.43
C GLN A 132 4.34 1.48 -26.52
N ALA A 133 3.95 2.32 -27.48
CA ALA A 133 2.56 2.63 -27.69
C ALA A 133 1.78 1.43 -28.25
N GLY A 134 0.53 1.26 -27.82
CA GLY A 134 -0.41 0.31 -28.39
C GLY A 134 -0.80 0.65 -29.82
N GLY A 135 -1.36 -0.31 -30.55
CA GLY A 135 -1.76 -0.17 -31.94
C GLY A 135 -2.76 0.96 -32.15
N LEU A 136 -2.77 1.54 -33.35
CA LEU A 136 -3.50 2.79 -33.65
C LEU A 136 -5.01 2.67 -33.40
N LEU A 137 -5.62 1.52 -33.71
CA LEU A 137 -7.06 1.31 -33.54
C LEU A 137 -7.39 0.57 -32.24
N PHE A 138 -6.75 -0.58 -32.04
CA PHE A 138 -6.97 -1.43 -30.87
C PHE A 138 -5.62 -1.85 -30.30
N GLY A 139 -5.42 -1.59 -29.02
CA GLY A 139 -4.20 -2.00 -28.33
C GLY A 139 -3.95 -1.21 -27.07
N ASN A 140 -3.59 -1.92 -26.01
CA ASN A 140 -3.09 -1.32 -24.79
C ASN A 140 -1.66 -0.81 -24.99
N GLY A 141 -1.25 0.19 -24.23
CA GLY A 141 0.16 0.54 -24.14
C GLY A 141 0.97 -0.52 -23.40
N GLY A 142 2.24 -0.68 -23.77
CA GLY A 142 3.16 -1.56 -23.07
C GLY A 142 3.54 -1.01 -21.70
N ASN A 143 3.87 -1.88 -20.75
CA ASN A 143 4.31 -1.47 -19.42
C ASN A 143 5.74 -0.93 -19.45
N GLY A 144 6.06 -0.02 -18.54
CA GLY A 144 7.42 0.43 -18.31
C GLY A 144 8.28 -0.64 -17.62
N TYR A 145 9.57 -0.60 -17.87
CA TYR A 145 10.55 -1.49 -17.26
C TYR A 145 10.83 -1.08 -15.81
N SER A 146 10.81 -2.06 -14.92
CA SER A 146 11.18 -1.90 -13.51
C SER A 146 12.69 -2.02 -13.33
N GLN A 147 13.31 -0.98 -12.79
CA GLN A 147 14.76 -0.89 -12.67
C GLN A 147 15.29 -1.78 -11.53
N THR A 148 16.48 -2.35 -11.73
CA THR A 148 17.20 -3.07 -10.67
C THR A 148 17.66 -2.12 -9.57
N ALA A 149 17.70 -2.60 -8.33
CA ALA A 149 18.32 -1.89 -7.20
C ALA A 149 19.76 -1.49 -7.55
N ASN A 150 20.18 -0.29 -7.12
CA ASN A 150 21.50 0.35 -7.36
C ASN A 150 21.71 1.01 -8.73
N SER A 151 20.72 1.01 -9.62
CA SER A 151 20.85 1.74 -10.90
C SER A 151 20.78 3.26 -10.73
N GLY A 152 20.06 3.76 -9.72
CA GLY A 152 19.77 5.20 -9.56
C GLY A 152 18.97 5.82 -10.72
N VAL A 153 18.38 4.99 -11.59
CA VAL A 153 17.64 5.43 -12.78
C VAL A 153 16.15 5.35 -12.50
N ALA A 154 15.40 6.30 -13.05
CA ALA A 154 13.93 6.30 -12.95
C ALA A 154 13.33 5.08 -13.64
N GLY A 155 12.17 4.65 -13.14
CA GLY A 155 11.38 3.60 -13.77
C GLY A 155 10.95 4.00 -15.17
N GLY A 156 10.81 3.02 -16.06
CA GLY A 156 10.32 3.26 -17.41
C GLY A 156 8.88 3.76 -17.39
N ASN A 157 8.54 4.71 -18.26
CA ASN A 157 7.15 5.15 -18.40
C ASN A 157 6.31 4.08 -19.11
N GLY A 158 5.04 3.98 -18.77
CA GLY A 158 4.06 3.19 -19.51
C GLY A 158 3.75 3.80 -20.88
N GLY A 159 3.49 2.93 -21.85
CA GLY A 159 3.13 3.31 -23.20
C GLY A 159 1.69 3.84 -23.29
N ALA A 160 1.43 4.75 -24.22
CA ALA A 160 0.08 5.21 -24.52
C ALA A 160 -0.70 4.18 -25.35
N ALA A 161 -2.01 4.08 -25.16
CA ALA A 161 -2.89 3.33 -26.06
C ALA A 161 -3.19 4.08 -27.37
N GLY A 162 -3.86 3.40 -28.31
CA GLY A 162 -4.36 3.99 -29.56
C GLY A 162 -5.74 4.62 -29.45
N LEU A 163 -6.65 4.27 -30.36
CA LEU A 163 -8.04 4.74 -30.32
C LEU A 163 -8.83 4.05 -29.19
N VAL A 164 -8.67 2.73 -29.06
CA VAL A 164 -9.30 1.90 -28.03
C VAL A 164 -8.22 1.06 -27.34
N GLY A 165 -8.07 1.23 -26.03
CA GLY A 165 -7.11 0.49 -25.20
C GLY A 165 -6.72 1.25 -23.95
N ASN A 166 -6.19 0.56 -22.96
CA ASN A 166 -5.70 1.18 -21.72
C ASN A 166 -4.22 1.54 -21.83
N GLY A 167 -3.81 2.62 -21.17
CA GLY A 167 -2.40 2.95 -21.04
C GLY A 167 -1.64 1.89 -20.25
N GLY A 168 -0.36 1.69 -20.59
CA GLY A 168 0.52 0.78 -19.87
C GLY A 168 0.90 1.31 -18.49
N ALA A 169 1.21 0.42 -17.54
CA ALA A 169 1.68 0.83 -16.22
C ALA A 169 3.11 1.38 -16.29
N GLY A 170 3.47 2.30 -15.40
CA GLY A 170 4.85 2.72 -15.19
C GLY A 170 5.66 1.67 -14.43
N GLY A 171 6.96 1.56 -14.75
CA GLY A 171 7.90 0.67 -14.07
C GLY A 171 8.39 1.26 -12.74
N THR A 172 8.89 0.41 -11.84
CA THR A 172 9.44 0.87 -10.55
C THR A 172 10.80 1.56 -10.74
N GLY A 173 11.05 2.60 -9.93
CA GLY A 173 12.33 3.29 -9.88
C GLY A 173 13.45 2.44 -9.28
N GLY A 174 14.69 2.68 -9.73
CA GLY A 174 15.88 2.17 -9.06
C GLY A 174 16.11 2.89 -7.73
N THR A 175 17.12 2.49 -6.96
CA THR A 175 17.41 3.08 -5.63
C THR A 175 17.42 4.61 -5.63
N GLY A 176 16.57 5.23 -4.80
CA GLY A 176 16.38 6.66 -4.65
C GLY A 176 15.74 7.36 -5.86
N ALA A 177 15.43 6.63 -6.93
CA ALA A 177 14.95 7.18 -8.19
C ALA A 177 13.42 7.08 -8.31
N ALA A 178 12.84 7.97 -9.10
CA ALA A 178 11.40 8.05 -9.30
C ALA A 178 10.84 6.81 -10.01
N GLY A 179 9.59 6.46 -9.70
CA GLY A 179 8.81 5.54 -10.51
C GLY A 179 8.44 6.15 -11.87
N GLY A 180 8.24 5.30 -12.87
CA GLY A 180 7.80 5.72 -14.19
C GLY A 180 6.35 6.18 -14.21
N THR A 181 6.00 7.12 -15.07
CA THR A 181 4.60 7.55 -15.20
C THR A 181 3.76 6.49 -15.92
N GLY A 182 2.48 6.39 -15.59
CA GLY A 182 1.54 5.58 -16.35
C GLY A 182 1.25 6.17 -17.72
N GLY A 183 0.99 5.30 -18.70
CA GLY A 183 0.65 5.71 -20.06
C GLY A 183 -0.79 6.22 -20.18
N SER A 184 -1.07 7.04 -21.18
CA SER A 184 -2.44 7.52 -21.41
C SER A 184 -3.34 6.42 -21.98
N GLY A 185 -4.60 6.43 -21.56
CA GLY A 185 -5.66 5.61 -22.16
C GLY A 185 -5.97 6.03 -23.60
N GLY A 186 -6.77 5.20 -24.28
CA GLY A 186 -7.10 5.39 -25.68
C GLY A 186 -7.82 6.70 -25.93
N PHE A 187 -7.63 7.27 -27.12
CA PHE A 187 -8.25 8.54 -27.49
C PHE A 187 -9.77 8.48 -27.35
N TRP A 188 -10.39 7.44 -27.90
CA TRP A 188 -11.81 7.23 -27.80
C TRP A 188 -12.14 6.52 -26.50
N TYR A 189 -11.50 5.39 -26.23
CA TYR A 189 -11.86 4.58 -25.08
C TYR A 189 -10.65 3.96 -24.41
N GLY A 190 -10.50 4.23 -23.12
CA GLY A 190 -9.63 3.47 -22.25
C GLY A 190 -9.08 4.28 -21.10
N ASN A 191 -8.64 3.56 -20.08
CA ASN A 191 -8.13 4.14 -18.84
C ASN A 191 -6.66 4.49 -18.98
N GLY A 192 -6.23 5.50 -18.23
CA GLY A 192 -4.80 5.71 -17.99
C GLY A 192 -4.18 4.56 -17.21
N GLY A 193 -2.91 4.29 -17.46
CA GLY A 193 -2.13 3.30 -16.75
C GLY A 193 -1.72 3.77 -15.35
N ALA A 194 -1.49 2.84 -14.43
CA ALA A 194 -0.97 3.17 -13.11
C ALA A 194 0.46 3.72 -13.18
N GLY A 195 0.83 4.63 -12.29
CA GLY A 195 2.21 5.04 -12.09
C GLY A 195 3.02 3.96 -11.36
N GLY A 196 4.31 3.89 -11.65
CA GLY A 196 5.23 2.97 -10.99
C GLY A 196 5.65 3.46 -9.59
N ALA A 197 6.01 2.55 -8.70
CA ALA A 197 6.52 2.91 -7.37
C ALA A 197 7.90 3.57 -7.46
N GLY A 198 8.18 4.50 -6.56
CA GLY A 198 9.53 5.04 -6.36
C GLY A 198 10.46 4.01 -5.74
N GLY A 199 11.75 4.06 -6.06
CA GLY A 199 12.74 3.13 -5.51
C GLY A 199 13.17 3.49 -4.09
N THR A 200 13.60 2.49 -3.32
CA THR A 200 14.08 2.67 -1.94
C THR A 200 15.32 3.55 -1.87
N GLY A 201 15.42 4.39 -0.85
CA GLY A 201 16.55 5.29 -0.65
C GLY A 201 17.87 4.55 -0.44
N VAL A 202 18.98 5.17 -0.85
CA VAL A 202 20.33 4.60 -0.67
C VAL A 202 20.69 4.57 0.81
N ALA A 203 21.18 3.44 1.33
CA ALA A 203 21.70 3.37 2.69
C ALA A 203 22.92 4.30 2.86
N GLY A 204 22.99 5.03 3.96
CA GLY A 204 24.10 5.94 4.24
C GLY A 204 25.40 5.19 4.57
N THR A 205 26.54 5.79 4.26
CA THR A 205 27.88 5.33 4.69
C THR A 205 28.40 6.19 5.85
N PRO A 206 29.31 5.70 6.72
CA PRO A 206 29.77 6.45 7.89
C PRO A 206 30.13 7.92 7.57
N GLY A 207 29.51 8.86 8.28
CA GLY A 207 29.65 10.30 8.04
C GLY A 207 28.66 10.92 7.03
N PHE A 208 27.75 10.12 6.45
CA PHE A 208 26.71 10.56 5.53
C PHE A 208 25.33 10.06 5.96
N ASN A 209 24.30 10.86 5.67
CA ASN A 209 22.90 10.52 5.94
C ASN A 209 22.39 9.42 5.00
N GLY A 210 21.30 8.76 5.40
CA GLY A 210 20.52 7.90 4.50
C GLY A 210 19.90 8.73 3.37
N GLY A 211 19.89 8.18 2.16
CA GLY A 211 19.29 8.78 0.98
C GLY A 211 17.76 8.78 1.05
N THR A 212 17.12 9.77 0.44
CA THR A 212 15.66 9.84 0.35
C THR A 212 15.13 8.75 -0.58
N GLY A 213 13.95 8.22 -0.27
CA GLY A 213 13.20 7.37 -1.19
C GLY A 213 12.81 8.12 -2.46
N GLY A 214 12.71 7.42 -3.57
CA GLY A 214 12.27 7.96 -4.84
C GLY A 214 10.79 8.33 -4.83
N VAL A 215 10.39 9.34 -5.60
CA VAL A 215 8.98 9.70 -5.74
C VAL A 215 8.21 8.65 -6.56
N GLY A 216 6.95 8.39 -6.23
CA GLY A 216 6.07 7.58 -7.06
C GLY A 216 5.79 8.25 -8.41
N GLY A 217 5.61 7.45 -9.45
CA GLY A 217 5.25 7.92 -10.77
C GLY A 217 3.79 8.37 -10.83
N ASN A 218 3.47 9.39 -11.62
CA ASN A 218 2.08 9.81 -11.80
C ASN A 218 1.27 8.75 -12.58
N GLY A 219 -0.01 8.62 -12.29
CA GLY A 219 -0.93 7.86 -13.12
C GLY A 219 -1.18 8.53 -14.47
N GLY A 220 -1.41 7.73 -15.50
CA GLY A 220 -1.74 8.20 -16.84
C GLY A 220 -3.14 8.78 -16.93
N SER A 221 -3.41 9.68 -17.88
CA SER A 221 -4.74 10.23 -18.10
C SER A 221 -5.59 9.36 -19.04
N ALA A 222 -6.91 9.42 -18.90
CA ALA A 222 -7.84 9.07 -19.98
C ALA A 222 -8.15 10.29 -20.85
N THR A 223 -8.64 10.07 -22.07
CA THR A 223 -8.89 11.15 -23.05
C THR A 223 -10.38 11.48 -23.17
N LEU A 224 -11.17 10.68 -23.88
CA LEU A 224 -12.60 10.94 -24.10
C LEU A 224 -13.48 10.15 -23.14
N TRP A 225 -13.28 8.82 -23.13
CA TRP A 225 -13.94 7.87 -22.26
C TRP A 225 -12.90 7.07 -21.47
N GLY A 226 -13.12 6.89 -20.17
CA GLY A 226 -12.24 6.18 -19.24
C GLY A 226 -11.81 7.01 -18.03
N ASN A 227 -11.09 6.36 -17.11
CA ASN A 227 -10.57 6.97 -15.88
C ASN A 227 -9.09 7.28 -15.95
N GLY A 228 -8.67 8.20 -15.09
CA GLY A 228 -7.27 8.36 -14.78
C GLY A 228 -6.69 7.13 -14.08
N GLY A 229 -5.43 6.83 -14.38
CA GLY A 229 -4.66 5.82 -13.68
C GLY A 229 -4.28 6.29 -12.28
N ILE A 230 -4.06 5.34 -11.37
CA ILE A 230 -3.61 5.65 -10.01
C ILE A 230 -2.14 6.11 -10.02
N GLY A 231 -1.78 7.01 -9.10
CA GLY A 231 -0.39 7.35 -8.83
C GLY A 231 0.34 6.21 -8.13
N GLY A 232 1.62 6.08 -8.43
CA GLY A 232 2.53 5.13 -7.80
C GLY A 232 2.91 5.53 -6.38
N GLN A 233 3.25 4.58 -5.54
CA GLN A 233 3.70 4.84 -4.17
C GLN A 233 5.10 5.47 -4.16
N GLY A 234 5.38 6.29 -3.15
CA GLY A 234 6.74 6.75 -2.87
C GLY A 234 7.62 5.62 -2.30
N GLY A 235 8.91 5.65 -2.60
CA GLY A 235 9.89 4.71 -2.07
C GLY A 235 10.19 4.94 -0.60
N THR A 236 10.57 3.91 0.15
CA THR A 236 11.03 4.06 1.53
C THR A 236 12.36 4.82 1.58
N GLY A 237 12.64 5.53 2.68
CA GLY A 237 13.94 6.14 2.92
C GLY A 237 15.06 5.12 3.11
N GLY A 238 16.30 5.53 2.91
CA GLY A 238 17.47 4.69 3.15
C GLY A 238 17.88 4.67 4.63
N ALA A 239 18.33 3.51 5.12
CA ALA A 239 18.86 3.38 6.48
C ALA A 239 20.08 4.29 6.70
N ALA A 240 20.27 4.74 7.95
CA ALA A 240 21.47 5.47 8.35
C ALA A 240 22.48 4.53 9.04
N PRO A 241 23.79 4.72 8.81
CA PRO A 241 24.85 3.85 9.34
C PRO A 241 25.10 4.09 10.83
N ASP A 242 25.68 3.10 11.52
CA ASP A 242 26.13 3.20 12.92
C ASP A 242 27.20 4.32 13.08
N PRO A 243 27.18 5.13 14.17
CA PRO A 243 27.98 6.33 14.28
C PRO A 243 29.42 5.99 14.67
N GLY A 244 30.23 5.57 13.70
CA GLY A 244 31.68 5.46 13.85
C GLY A 244 32.42 6.80 13.94
N GLY A 245 31.74 7.91 14.25
CA GLY A 245 32.29 9.29 14.25
C GLY A 245 31.37 10.35 14.92
N PRO A 246 31.79 11.62 15.01
CA PRO A 246 31.14 12.66 15.84
C PRO A 246 29.86 13.29 15.26
N SER A 247 29.38 12.85 14.10
CA SER A 247 28.16 13.35 13.46
C SER A 247 26.94 12.53 13.88
N VAL A 248 25.82 13.19 14.23
CA VAL A 248 24.53 12.54 14.47
C VAL A 248 23.92 12.15 13.12
N PRO A 249 23.90 10.87 12.70
CA PRO A 249 23.42 10.50 11.37
C PRO A 249 21.89 10.60 11.32
N SER A 250 21.34 11.06 10.19
CA SER A 250 19.90 11.04 9.94
C SER A 250 19.56 9.97 8.92
N ALA A 251 18.55 9.16 9.20
CA ALA A 251 17.97 8.25 8.23
C ALA A 251 17.28 9.01 7.10
N GLY A 252 17.17 8.36 5.95
CA GLY A 252 16.54 8.92 4.76
C GLY A 252 15.04 9.08 4.94
N SER A 253 14.49 10.17 4.38
CA SER A 253 13.04 10.37 4.31
C SER A 253 12.41 9.45 3.26
N GLY A 254 11.13 9.12 3.45
CA GLY A 254 10.33 8.52 2.40
C GLY A 254 10.16 9.44 1.20
N GLY A 255 9.98 8.85 0.02
CA GLY A 255 9.63 9.57 -1.20
C GLY A 255 8.15 9.92 -1.24
N ASN A 256 7.78 10.99 -1.94
CA ASN A 256 6.37 11.35 -2.10
C ASN A 256 5.64 10.36 -3.02
N GLY A 257 4.35 10.16 -2.81
CA GLY A 257 3.49 9.44 -3.75
C GLY A 257 3.26 10.22 -5.05
N GLY A 258 3.03 9.50 -6.14
CA GLY A 258 2.70 10.08 -7.44
C GLY A 258 1.27 10.57 -7.51
N GLY A 259 1.00 11.59 -8.32
CA GLY A 259 -0.36 12.08 -8.54
C GLY A 259 -1.21 11.09 -9.35
N GLY A 260 -2.52 11.07 -9.11
CA GLY A 260 -3.47 10.35 -9.95
C GLY A 260 -3.66 11.03 -11.31
N GLY A 261 -3.92 10.24 -12.33
CA GLY A 261 -4.17 10.73 -13.69
C GLY A 261 -5.55 11.38 -13.84
N ALA A 262 -5.73 12.20 -14.87
CA ALA A 262 -7.03 12.80 -15.15
C ALA A 262 -8.01 11.78 -15.77
N GLY A 263 -9.29 11.89 -15.42
CA GLY A 263 -10.39 11.17 -16.07
C GLY A 263 -10.73 11.72 -17.46
N GLY A 264 -11.47 10.95 -18.25
CA GLY A 264 -11.86 11.31 -19.62
C GLY A 264 -12.89 12.43 -19.68
N LEU A 265 -12.89 13.18 -20.78
CA LEU A 265 -13.69 14.39 -20.98
C LEU A 265 -15.20 14.16 -20.92
N PHE A 266 -15.73 13.13 -21.60
CA PHE A 266 -17.18 12.92 -21.78
C PHE A 266 -17.70 11.67 -21.11
N SER A 267 -16.89 11.01 -20.28
CA SER A 267 -17.15 9.65 -19.81
C SER A 267 -18.32 9.48 -18.83
N GLY A 268 -19.51 9.98 -19.16
CA GLY A 268 -20.70 9.97 -18.31
C GLY A 268 -20.40 10.41 -16.88
N LEU A 269 -21.24 10.02 -15.92
CA LEU A 269 -20.98 10.18 -14.48
C LEU A 269 -19.77 9.34 -13.96
N THR A 270 -18.92 8.77 -14.83
CA THR A 270 -17.97 7.70 -14.48
C THR A 270 -16.49 7.97 -14.80
N GLY A 271 -16.13 9.04 -15.51
CA GLY A 271 -14.74 9.41 -15.83
C GLY A 271 -13.97 9.97 -14.63
N ALA A 272 -13.75 9.13 -13.61
CA ALA A 272 -13.12 9.57 -12.38
C ALA A 272 -11.64 9.87 -12.59
N GLY A 273 -11.15 10.87 -11.86
CA GLY A 273 -9.71 11.03 -11.67
C GLY A 273 -9.12 9.82 -10.96
N GLY A 274 -7.87 9.50 -11.27
CA GLY A 274 -7.12 8.45 -10.59
C GLY A 274 -6.80 8.84 -9.15
N GLN A 275 -6.64 7.85 -8.25
CA GLN A 275 -6.20 8.13 -6.89
C GLN A 275 -4.74 8.57 -6.87
N GLY A 276 -4.37 9.44 -5.92
CA GLY A 276 -2.97 9.68 -5.60
C GLY A 276 -2.32 8.44 -4.98
N GLY A 277 -1.01 8.27 -5.18
CA GLY A 277 -0.23 7.22 -4.55
C GLY A 277 0.11 7.57 -3.10
N ALA A 278 0.24 6.56 -2.23
CA ALA A 278 0.71 6.78 -0.86
C ALA A 278 2.17 7.28 -0.83
N GLY A 279 2.51 8.08 0.19
CA GLY A 279 3.88 8.45 0.49
C GLY A 279 4.68 7.27 1.05
N GLY A 280 5.98 7.25 0.78
CA GLY A 280 6.91 6.25 1.28
C GLY A 280 7.20 6.43 2.77
N LEU A 281 7.60 5.36 3.44
CA LEU A 281 7.98 5.40 4.86
C LEU A 281 9.34 6.08 5.05
N GLY A 282 9.48 6.83 6.14
CA GLY A 282 10.79 7.24 6.64
C GLY A 282 11.52 6.05 7.27
N SER A 283 12.83 5.92 7.03
CA SER A 283 13.61 4.83 7.61
C SER A 283 13.92 5.09 9.09
N VAL A 284 14.08 4.01 9.86
CA VAL A 284 14.53 4.08 11.25
C VAL A 284 15.98 4.57 11.33
N GLY A 285 16.27 5.47 12.25
CA GLY A 285 17.61 5.98 12.55
C GLY A 285 18.41 5.05 13.47
N PRO A 286 19.76 5.10 13.42
CA PRO A 286 20.63 4.30 14.29
C PRO A 286 20.51 4.75 15.76
N THR A 287 21.08 3.96 16.67
CA THR A 287 21.19 4.36 18.09
C THR A 287 21.97 5.68 18.19
N GLY A 288 21.34 6.73 18.72
CA GLY A 288 21.91 8.09 18.72
C GLY A 288 21.41 9.00 17.59
N GLY A 289 20.85 8.45 16.50
CA GLY A 289 20.48 9.15 15.27
C GLY A 289 19.02 9.59 15.14
N VAL A 290 18.73 10.35 14.08
CA VAL A 290 17.39 10.88 13.76
C VAL A 290 16.68 9.95 12.76
N GLY A 291 15.41 9.64 13.01
CA GLY A 291 14.56 8.90 12.08
C GLY A 291 14.18 9.73 10.86
N GLY A 292 14.00 9.07 9.71
CA GLY A 292 13.60 9.75 8.47
C GLY A 292 12.15 10.21 8.53
N THR A 293 11.82 11.34 7.90
CA THR A 293 10.42 11.77 7.77
C THR A 293 9.67 10.90 6.77
N GLY A 294 8.37 10.70 6.96
CA GLY A 294 7.51 10.08 5.95
C GLY A 294 7.37 10.96 4.70
N GLY A 295 7.17 10.33 3.54
CA GLY A 295 6.87 11.01 2.29
C GLY A 295 5.43 11.51 2.23
N ALA A 296 5.17 12.61 1.52
CA ALA A 296 3.81 13.09 1.34
C ALA A 296 3.00 12.18 0.39
N GLY A 297 1.69 12.09 0.60
CA GLY A 297 0.79 11.43 -0.34
C GLY A 297 0.63 12.22 -1.64
N GLY A 298 0.39 11.51 -2.74
CA GLY A 298 0.15 12.08 -4.06
C GLY A 298 -1.23 12.73 -4.17
N THR A 299 -1.38 13.73 -5.04
CA THR A 299 -2.68 14.35 -5.27
C THR A 299 -3.60 13.43 -6.06
N GLY A 300 -4.90 13.47 -5.80
CA GLY A 300 -5.90 12.83 -6.63
C GLY A 300 -6.03 13.51 -8.00
N GLY A 301 -6.34 12.73 -9.03
CA GLY A 301 -6.56 13.20 -10.39
C GLY A 301 -7.88 13.95 -10.53
N THR A 302 -7.95 14.85 -11.50
CA THR A 302 -9.18 15.59 -11.82
C THR A 302 -10.10 14.76 -12.70
N ALA A 303 -11.42 14.88 -12.52
CA ALA A 303 -12.39 14.38 -13.49
C ALA A 303 -12.52 15.33 -14.71
N GLY A 304 -13.22 14.88 -15.76
CA GLY A 304 -13.49 15.63 -16.99
C GLY A 304 -14.67 16.61 -16.88
N LEU A 305 -15.60 16.57 -17.83
CA LEU A 305 -16.85 17.36 -17.75
C LEU A 305 -17.78 16.84 -16.65
N PHE A 306 -17.72 15.53 -16.42
CA PHE A 306 -18.53 14.76 -15.49
C PHE A 306 -17.64 13.80 -14.69
N GLY A 307 -18.05 13.45 -13.47
CA GLY A 307 -17.41 12.40 -12.67
C GLY A 307 -16.73 12.89 -11.39
N ALA A 308 -16.32 11.95 -10.54
CA ALA A 308 -15.68 12.27 -9.26
C ALA A 308 -14.17 12.48 -9.42
N GLY A 309 -13.62 13.46 -8.71
CA GLY A 309 -12.18 13.57 -8.54
C GLY A 309 -11.61 12.36 -7.80
N GLY A 310 -10.35 12.03 -8.06
CA GLY A 310 -9.65 10.99 -7.32
C GLY A 310 -9.37 11.42 -5.88
N ALA A 311 -9.41 10.52 -4.92
CA ALA A 311 -8.88 10.75 -3.58
C ALA A 311 -7.36 11.02 -3.63
N GLY A 312 -6.89 11.86 -2.70
CA GLY A 312 -5.46 11.98 -2.42
C GLY A 312 -4.91 10.70 -1.79
N GLY A 313 -3.63 10.44 -2.02
CA GLY A 313 -2.92 9.36 -1.35
C GLY A 313 -2.57 9.74 0.08
N ASP A 314 -2.40 8.75 0.95
CA ASP A 314 -2.03 9.00 2.35
C ASP A 314 -0.55 9.37 2.48
N GLY A 315 -0.21 10.11 3.53
CA GLY A 315 1.19 10.36 3.90
C GLY A 315 1.85 9.12 4.50
N GLY A 316 3.14 8.94 4.22
CA GLY A 316 3.94 7.87 4.82
C GLY A 316 4.23 8.13 6.29
N ALA A 317 4.41 7.08 7.09
CA ALA A 317 4.83 7.25 8.48
C ALA A 317 6.30 7.67 8.58
N GLY A 318 6.64 8.43 9.64
CA GLY A 318 8.01 8.74 10.00
C GLY A 318 8.73 7.55 10.64
N GLY A 319 10.04 7.47 10.44
CA GLY A 319 10.89 6.43 11.01
C GLY A 319 11.23 6.70 12.47
N GLY A 320 11.42 5.63 13.26
CA GLY A 320 11.86 5.75 14.64
C GLY A 320 13.30 6.24 14.79
N GLY A 321 13.70 6.74 15.96
CA GLY A 321 15.07 7.17 16.24
C GLY A 321 15.25 7.70 17.66
N THR A 322 16.38 8.35 17.98
CA THR A 322 16.48 9.16 19.20
C THR A 322 15.59 10.40 19.11
N ILE A 323 15.54 10.98 17.92
CA ILE A 323 14.50 11.89 17.47
C ILE A 323 13.73 11.11 16.39
N GLY A 324 12.45 10.87 16.62
CA GLY A 324 11.56 10.28 15.63
C GLY A 324 11.35 11.22 14.46
N GLY A 325 11.26 10.68 13.25
CA GLY A 325 10.96 11.46 12.05
C GLY A 325 9.47 11.83 12.01
N ASP A 326 9.15 12.99 11.45
CA ASP A 326 7.76 13.42 11.28
C ASP A 326 7.02 12.56 10.25
N GLY A 327 5.71 12.42 10.41
CA GLY A 327 4.84 11.81 9.42
C GLY A 327 4.67 12.69 8.18
N GLY A 328 4.50 12.07 7.02
CA GLY A 328 4.23 12.76 5.77
C GLY A 328 2.81 13.33 5.71
N ALA A 329 2.61 14.45 5.00
CA ALA A 329 1.26 14.99 4.80
C ALA A 329 0.43 14.12 3.85
N GLY A 330 -0.88 14.08 4.04
CA GLY A 330 -1.81 13.48 3.09
C GLY A 330 -1.92 14.31 1.80
N GLY A 331 -2.16 13.63 0.69
CA GLY A 331 -2.35 14.23 -0.63
C GLY A 331 -3.72 14.91 -0.75
N THR A 332 -3.82 15.95 -1.56
CA THR A 332 -5.12 16.61 -1.80
C THR A 332 -6.00 15.76 -2.70
N GLY A 333 -7.31 15.74 -2.44
CA GLY A 333 -8.29 15.19 -3.36
C GLY A 333 -8.34 15.96 -4.68
N GLY A 334 -8.61 15.24 -5.77
CA GLY A 334 -8.75 15.76 -7.12
C GLY A 334 -10.07 16.48 -7.32
N MET A 335 -10.10 17.36 -8.32
CA MET A 335 -11.30 18.13 -8.64
C MET A 335 -12.37 17.24 -9.29
N SER A 336 -13.62 17.56 -8.98
CA SER A 336 -14.77 16.94 -9.65
C SER A 336 -14.96 17.41 -11.08
N GLY A 337 -15.92 16.78 -11.77
CA GLY A 337 -16.28 17.17 -13.14
C GLY A 337 -16.76 18.62 -13.21
N ALA A 338 -16.38 19.32 -14.28
CA ALA A 338 -16.66 20.74 -14.43
C ALA A 338 -18.16 21.09 -14.37
N LEU A 339 -19.04 20.20 -14.82
CA LEU A 339 -20.50 20.38 -14.76
C LEU A 339 -21.14 19.59 -13.61
N TYR A 340 -20.72 18.34 -13.40
CA TYR A 340 -21.30 17.46 -12.39
C TYR A 340 -20.28 16.45 -11.82
N GLY A 341 -20.30 16.22 -10.50
CA GLY A 341 -19.52 15.15 -9.86
C GLY A 341 -18.90 15.55 -8.52
N ALA A 342 -18.29 14.61 -7.78
CA ALA A 342 -17.86 14.83 -6.39
C ALA A 342 -16.38 15.16 -6.32
N GLY A 343 -15.98 16.08 -5.43
CA GLY A 343 -14.57 16.28 -5.14
C GLY A 343 -13.98 15.02 -4.53
N GLY A 344 -12.72 14.71 -4.84
CA GLY A 344 -12.02 13.60 -4.21
C GLY A 344 -11.78 13.86 -2.72
N ALA A 345 -11.77 12.84 -1.88
CA ALA A 345 -11.36 13.01 -0.48
C ALA A 345 -9.85 13.33 -0.39
N GLY A 346 -9.45 14.10 0.61
CA GLY A 346 -8.03 14.23 0.96
C GLY A 346 -7.50 12.94 1.58
N GLY A 347 -6.23 12.62 1.35
CA GLY A 347 -5.54 11.52 2.00
C GLY A 347 -5.28 11.81 3.48
N ALA A 348 -5.16 10.78 4.31
CA ALA A 348 -4.77 10.96 5.71
C ALA A 348 -3.29 11.36 5.83
N GLY A 349 -2.94 12.09 6.88
CA GLY A 349 -1.56 12.32 7.28
C GLY A 349 -0.92 11.07 7.88
N GLY A 350 0.37 10.88 7.64
CA GLY A 350 1.15 9.79 8.21
C GLY A 350 1.43 10.00 9.71
N ALA A 351 1.60 8.91 10.45
CA ALA A 351 2.00 8.99 11.85
C ALA A 351 3.46 9.47 11.99
N GLY A 352 3.75 10.21 13.05
CA GLY A 352 5.12 10.55 13.44
C GLY A 352 5.83 9.34 14.04
N GLY A 353 7.12 9.19 13.77
CA GLY A 353 7.93 8.07 14.26
C GLY A 353 8.21 8.16 15.76
N THR A 354 8.37 7.00 16.41
CA THR A 354 8.72 6.93 17.82
C THR A 354 10.13 7.48 18.10
N GLY A 355 10.28 8.24 19.17
CA GLY A 355 11.56 8.76 19.63
C GLY A 355 12.05 8.10 20.91
N VAL A 356 13.37 8.10 21.15
CA VAL A 356 13.89 7.94 22.52
C VAL A 356 13.70 9.25 23.27
N SER A 357 14.23 10.35 22.73
CA SER A 357 14.20 11.68 23.36
C SER A 357 13.04 12.52 22.84
N VAL A 358 12.79 12.52 21.53
CA VAL A 358 11.73 13.34 20.93
C VAL A 358 10.94 12.49 19.93
N GLY A 359 9.63 12.40 20.07
CA GLY A 359 8.76 11.74 19.09
C GLY A 359 8.50 12.66 17.89
N GLY A 360 8.39 12.08 16.70
CA GLY A 360 8.08 12.83 15.48
C GLY A 360 6.65 13.36 15.49
N HIS A 361 6.40 14.48 14.85
CA HIS A 361 5.06 15.03 14.69
C HIS A 361 4.23 14.19 13.70
N GLY A 362 2.93 14.14 13.90
CA GLY A 362 2.00 13.60 12.91
C GLY A 362 1.91 14.50 11.68
N GLY A 363 1.76 13.89 10.50
CA GLY A 363 1.57 14.61 9.25
C GLY A 363 0.18 15.24 9.16
N ALA A 364 0.06 16.37 8.47
CA ALA A 364 -1.25 16.98 8.24
C ALA A 364 -2.11 16.14 7.27
N GLY A 365 -3.42 16.15 7.45
CA GLY A 365 -4.37 15.59 6.51
C GLY A 365 -4.45 16.37 5.21
N GLY A 366 -4.73 15.67 4.12
CA GLY A 366 -4.87 16.24 2.79
C GLY A 366 -6.16 17.04 2.63
N GLN A 367 -6.12 18.06 1.77
CA GLN A 367 -7.31 18.86 1.47
C GLN A 367 -8.32 18.05 0.65
N GLY A 368 -9.61 18.25 0.88
CA GLY A 368 -10.67 17.74 0.03
C GLY A 368 -10.69 18.42 -1.35
N GLY A 369 -11.08 17.68 -2.37
CA GLY A 369 -11.13 18.13 -3.75
C GLY A 369 -12.21 19.19 -3.99
N MET A 370 -11.85 20.19 -4.79
CA MET A 370 -12.79 21.23 -5.22
C MET A 370 -13.75 20.70 -6.29
N THR A 371 -14.73 21.52 -6.66
CA THR A 371 -15.82 21.10 -7.54
C THR A 371 -16.17 22.08 -8.65
N GLY A 372 -16.87 21.55 -9.66
CA GLY A 372 -17.48 22.30 -10.76
C GLY A 372 -18.84 22.94 -10.43
N MET A 373 -19.80 22.93 -11.37
CA MET A 373 -21.06 23.67 -11.23
C MET A 373 -22.10 23.03 -10.29
N LEU A 374 -22.37 21.72 -10.41
CA LEU A 374 -23.36 20.96 -9.64
C LEU A 374 -22.70 19.77 -8.95
N ALA A 375 -22.20 19.94 -7.72
CA ALA A 375 -21.18 19.05 -7.18
C ALA A 375 -20.97 19.21 -5.67
N ILE A 376 -20.55 18.15 -4.96
CA ILE A 376 -20.25 18.21 -3.52
C ILE A 376 -18.75 18.20 -3.32
N GLY A 377 -18.27 19.10 -2.46
CA GLY A 377 -16.86 19.21 -2.10
C GLY A 377 -16.33 17.93 -1.46
N GLY A 378 -15.08 17.58 -1.74
CA GLY A 378 -14.46 16.40 -1.13
C GLY A 378 -14.25 16.57 0.37
N ALA A 379 -14.31 15.49 1.14
CA ALA A 379 -13.93 15.53 2.56
C ALA A 379 -12.41 15.80 2.72
N GLY A 380 -12.02 16.56 3.73
CA GLY A 380 -10.63 16.67 4.15
C GLY A 380 -10.15 15.37 4.81
N GLY A 381 -8.87 15.05 4.64
CA GLY A 381 -8.25 13.88 5.25
C GLY A 381 -7.95 14.11 6.73
N ALA A 382 -7.94 13.05 7.53
CA ALA A 382 -7.54 13.13 8.93
C ALA A 382 -6.04 13.44 9.08
N GLY A 383 -5.67 14.17 10.14
CA GLY A 383 -4.28 14.35 10.56
C GLY A 383 -3.70 13.07 11.16
N GLY A 384 -2.40 12.87 11.00
CA GLY A 384 -1.65 11.75 11.56
C GLY A 384 -1.40 11.91 13.05
N ALA A 385 -1.27 10.79 13.77
CA ALA A 385 -0.90 10.82 15.18
C ALA A 385 0.57 11.23 15.37
N GLY A 386 0.87 11.90 16.49
CA GLY A 386 2.24 12.17 16.91
C GLY A 386 2.92 10.91 17.48
N GLY A 387 4.22 10.78 17.25
CA GLY A 387 5.04 9.68 17.74
C GLY A 387 5.29 9.78 19.24
N SER A 388 5.34 8.64 19.92
CA SER A 388 5.63 8.60 21.37
C SER A 388 7.14 8.65 21.64
N SER A 389 7.53 9.14 22.83
CA SER A 389 8.92 9.08 23.27
C SER A 389 9.09 9.02 24.78
N THR A 390 10.33 8.84 25.27
CA THR A 390 10.57 8.92 26.71
C THR A 390 10.53 10.37 27.21
N GLN A 391 11.09 11.37 26.50
CA GLN A 391 11.17 12.73 27.04
C GLN A 391 10.06 13.65 26.50
N TYR A 392 10.00 13.89 25.18
CA TYR A 392 9.04 14.80 24.55
C TYR A 392 8.28 14.10 23.43
N GLY A 393 6.97 13.86 23.59
CA GLY A 393 6.17 13.24 22.55
C GLY A 393 5.97 14.19 21.35
N GLY A 394 5.60 13.63 20.21
CA GLY A 394 5.26 14.38 19.01
C GLY A 394 3.85 14.94 19.08
N GLN A 395 3.62 16.12 18.48
CA GLN A 395 2.27 16.66 18.33
C GLN A 395 1.50 15.90 17.26
N GLY A 396 0.17 15.85 17.39
CA GLY A 396 -0.69 15.36 16.34
C GLY A 396 -0.71 16.32 15.14
N GLY A 397 -0.91 15.77 13.94
CA GLY A 397 -1.05 16.54 12.71
C GLY A 397 -2.42 17.19 12.58
N ASP A 398 -2.51 18.34 11.94
CA ASP A 398 -3.80 18.99 11.68
C ASP A 398 -4.63 18.20 10.66
N GLY A 399 -5.96 18.25 10.78
CA GLY A 399 -6.88 17.72 9.78
C GLY A 399 -6.93 18.58 8.53
N GLY A 400 -7.10 17.94 7.38
CA GLY A 400 -7.26 18.62 6.09
C GLY A 400 -8.59 19.35 5.98
N HIS A 401 -8.65 20.45 5.24
CA HIS A 401 -9.90 21.17 5.02
C HIS A 401 -10.79 20.43 4.03
N GLY A 402 -12.10 20.62 4.16
CA GLY A 402 -13.05 20.17 3.18
C GLY A 402 -13.01 20.99 1.89
N GLY A 403 -13.28 20.34 0.77
CA GLY A 403 -13.35 20.97 -0.54
C GLY A 403 -14.58 21.87 -0.68
N PHE A 404 -14.48 22.89 -1.53
CA PHE A 404 -15.62 23.75 -1.85
C PHE A 404 -16.73 22.97 -2.55
N GLY A 405 -17.97 23.28 -2.19
CA GLY A 405 -19.17 22.82 -2.88
C GLY A 405 -19.33 23.48 -4.25
N GLY A 406 -20.20 22.89 -5.06
CA GLY A 406 -20.39 23.27 -6.46
C GLY A 406 -20.81 24.71 -6.59
N TRP A 407 -20.36 25.38 -7.65
CA TRP A 407 -20.58 26.81 -7.81
C TRP A 407 -22.07 27.15 -7.75
N LEU A 408 -22.93 26.47 -8.49
CA LEU A 408 -24.37 26.74 -8.49
C LEU A 408 -25.09 25.98 -7.37
N ILE A 409 -24.87 24.67 -7.29
CA ILE A 409 -25.49 23.78 -6.31
C ILE A 409 -24.45 22.77 -5.79
N GLY A 410 -24.37 22.64 -4.48
CA GLY A 410 -23.83 21.49 -3.79
C GLY A 410 -23.13 21.86 -2.48
N ASP A 411 -23.05 20.87 -1.61
CA ASP A 411 -22.56 21.06 -0.25
C ASP A 411 -21.02 21.15 -0.23
N GLY A 412 -20.48 21.96 0.67
CA GLY A 412 -19.07 21.92 0.99
C GLY A 412 -18.70 20.62 1.69
N GLY A 413 -17.48 20.13 1.45
CA GLY A 413 -16.99 18.92 2.09
C GLY A 413 -16.69 19.14 3.57
N PRO A 414 -16.84 18.12 4.44
CA PRO A 414 -16.41 18.23 5.83
C PRO A 414 -14.89 18.35 5.93
N GLY A 415 -14.40 19.08 6.93
CA GLY A 415 -12.99 19.08 7.32
C GLY A 415 -12.62 17.77 8.02
N GLY A 416 -11.39 17.32 7.84
CA GLY A 416 -10.84 16.14 8.47
C GLY A 416 -10.52 16.38 9.94
N ALA A 417 -10.57 15.32 10.74
CA ALA A 417 -10.19 15.39 12.16
C ALA A 417 -8.68 15.64 12.33
N GLY A 418 -8.31 16.35 13.40
CA GLY A 418 -6.92 16.44 13.84
C GLY A 418 -6.42 15.12 14.42
N GLY A 419 -5.13 14.85 14.27
CA GLY A 419 -4.47 13.68 14.83
C GLY A 419 -4.19 13.82 16.32
N ALA A 420 -4.11 12.71 17.04
CA ALA A 420 -3.78 12.71 18.46
C ALA A 420 -2.29 13.04 18.70
N GLY A 421 -1.98 13.68 19.83
CA GLY A 421 -0.60 13.82 20.31
C GLY A 421 -0.01 12.47 20.77
N GLY A 422 1.31 12.32 20.67
CA GLY A 422 2.05 11.15 21.15
C GLY A 422 2.19 11.10 22.68
N SER A 423 2.68 9.99 23.22
CA SER A 423 2.86 9.82 24.68
C SER A 423 4.28 10.15 25.14
N THR A 424 4.43 10.68 26.37
CA THR A 424 5.73 10.74 27.08
C THR A 424 5.79 9.70 28.21
N THR A 425 6.94 9.01 28.36
CA THR A 425 7.09 7.92 29.37
C THR A 425 8.28 8.06 30.33
N ALA A 426 8.99 9.20 30.34
CA ALA A 426 10.19 9.39 31.18
C ALA A 426 9.93 9.17 32.68
N ALA A 427 10.95 8.70 33.39
CA ALA A 427 11.08 8.78 34.84
C ALA A 427 11.94 10.00 35.22
N GLY A 428 11.44 10.91 36.06
CA GLY A 428 12.11 12.18 36.38
C GLY A 428 11.17 13.37 36.62
N ALA A 429 11.55 14.56 36.15
CA ALA A 429 10.76 15.78 36.31
C ALA A 429 9.41 15.69 35.57
N PRO A 430 8.38 16.45 35.99
CA PRO A 430 7.09 16.50 35.29
C PRO A 430 7.28 16.97 33.85
N VAL A 431 6.77 16.21 32.88
CA VAL A 431 6.74 16.62 31.48
C VAL A 431 5.31 16.61 30.97
N ASN A 432 4.87 17.74 30.42
CA ASN A 432 3.54 17.82 29.83
C ASN A 432 3.50 17.01 28.52
N GLY A 433 2.37 16.38 28.27
CA GLY A 433 2.12 15.70 27.01
C GLY A 433 2.07 16.68 25.83
N PRO A 434 2.36 16.20 24.60
CA PRO A 434 2.25 17.01 23.39
C PRO A 434 0.78 17.24 23.03
N ASN A 435 0.50 18.38 22.37
CA ASN A 435 -0.86 18.71 21.97
C ASN A 435 -1.34 17.82 20.81
N GLY A 436 -2.66 17.64 20.73
CA GLY A 436 -3.31 17.12 19.53
C GLY A 436 -3.32 18.16 18.41
N GLY A 437 -3.50 17.68 17.18
CA GLY A 437 -3.65 18.52 15.99
C GLY A 437 -5.03 19.17 15.92
N ASN A 438 -5.13 20.29 15.23
CA ASN A 438 -6.41 20.97 15.02
C ASN A 438 -7.26 20.22 14.00
N GLY A 439 -8.58 20.36 14.10
CA GLY A 439 -9.50 19.92 13.05
C GLY A 439 -9.45 20.84 11.83
N GLY A 440 -9.67 20.27 10.64
CA GLY A 440 -9.67 21.01 9.38
C GLY A 440 -10.90 21.90 9.22
N ILE A 441 -10.78 23.00 8.48
CA ILE A 441 -11.92 23.87 8.14
C ILE A 441 -12.90 23.12 7.23
N GLY A 442 -14.20 23.28 7.44
CA GLY A 442 -15.22 22.77 6.53
C GLY A 442 -15.28 23.57 5.22
N GLY A 443 -15.56 22.91 4.11
CA GLY A 443 -15.67 23.54 2.79
C GLY A 443 -16.90 24.44 2.69
N SER A 444 -16.83 25.53 1.94
CA SER A 444 -17.96 26.43 1.76
C SER A 444 -18.79 26.08 0.51
N SER A 445 -20.08 26.38 0.53
CA SER A 445 -20.96 26.37 -0.65
C SER A 445 -21.27 27.80 -1.10
N PRO A 446 -21.16 28.17 -2.39
CA PRO A 446 -21.35 29.55 -2.83
C PRO A 446 -22.82 30.01 -2.89
N PHE A 447 -23.69 29.30 -3.60
CA PHE A 447 -25.08 29.73 -3.86
C PHE A 447 -26.14 28.85 -3.20
N VAL A 448 -26.18 27.56 -3.55
CA VAL A 448 -27.15 26.58 -3.02
C VAL A 448 -26.38 25.38 -2.46
N GLY A 449 -26.48 25.10 -1.17
CA GLY A 449 -25.82 23.99 -0.51
C GLY A 449 -25.33 24.37 0.89
N ASN A 450 -25.22 23.39 1.77
CA ASN A 450 -24.69 23.57 3.11
C ASN A 450 -23.16 23.74 3.06
N GLY A 451 -22.61 24.53 3.97
CA GLY A 451 -21.18 24.46 4.28
C GLY A 451 -20.88 23.12 4.95
N GLY A 452 -19.69 22.58 4.72
CA GLY A 452 -19.23 21.37 5.38
C GLY A 452 -18.89 21.63 6.84
N ASN A 453 -19.02 20.62 7.69
CA ASN A 453 -18.62 20.71 9.09
C ASN A 453 -17.10 20.90 9.20
N GLY A 454 -16.65 21.59 10.25
CA GLY A 454 -15.25 21.59 10.62
C GLY A 454 -14.84 20.23 11.19
N GLY A 455 -13.55 19.96 11.12
CA GLY A 455 -12.93 18.76 11.66
C GLY A 455 -12.99 18.73 13.18
N ALA A 456 -13.11 17.53 13.74
CA ALA A 456 -12.92 17.33 15.17
C ALA A 456 -11.46 17.65 15.56
N PRO A 457 -11.22 18.22 16.76
CA PRO A 457 -9.86 18.36 17.26
C PRO A 457 -9.23 16.98 17.52
N GLY A 458 -7.91 16.91 17.41
CA GLY A 458 -7.13 15.77 17.88
C GLY A 458 -6.96 15.81 19.40
N ALA A 459 -6.99 14.65 20.03
CA ALA A 459 -6.75 14.51 21.46
C ALA A 459 -5.30 14.89 21.84
N GLY A 460 -5.11 15.54 22.97
CA GLY A 460 -3.79 15.70 23.58
C GLY A 460 -3.15 14.37 23.96
N GLY A 461 -1.83 14.29 23.84
CA GLY A 461 -1.05 13.13 24.26
C GLY A 461 -0.83 13.09 25.77
N SER A 462 -0.56 11.92 26.34
CA SER A 462 -0.36 11.78 27.79
C SER A 462 1.00 12.33 28.25
N GLY A 463 1.00 13.02 29.40
CA GLY A 463 2.22 13.48 30.09
C GLY A 463 2.86 12.41 30.99
N SER A 464 4.01 12.73 31.60
CA SER A 464 4.73 11.84 32.52
C SER A 464 5.14 12.51 33.84
N ASN A 465 5.36 11.70 34.89
CA ASN A 465 5.73 12.12 36.26
C ASN A 465 4.85 13.22 36.88
N GLY A 466 3.53 13.12 36.71
CA GLY A 466 2.59 14.14 37.21
C GLY A 466 2.58 15.44 36.39
N GLY A 467 3.20 15.44 35.21
CA GLY A 467 2.95 16.45 34.18
C GLY A 467 1.51 16.33 33.66
N ASN A 468 0.99 17.43 33.13
CA ASN A 468 -0.36 17.45 32.57
C ASN A 468 -0.36 16.75 31.22
N ASP A 469 -1.49 16.15 30.85
CA ASP A 469 -1.71 15.75 29.46
C ASP A 469 -1.65 16.98 28.54
N GLY A 470 -1.28 16.72 27.29
CA GLY A 470 -1.28 17.73 26.25
C GLY A 470 -2.67 18.30 26.05
N ARG A 471 -2.74 19.51 25.50
CA ARG A 471 -4.04 20.07 25.16
C ARG A 471 -4.57 19.37 23.92
N ASP A 472 -5.88 19.16 23.91
CA ASP A 472 -6.59 18.86 22.69
C ASP A 472 -6.37 19.99 21.68
N GLY A 473 -6.38 19.64 20.40
CA GLY A 473 -6.37 20.62 19.33
C GLY A 473 -7.62 21.50 19.35
N LEU A 474 -7.63 22.51 18.49
CA LEU A 474 -8.84 23.30 18.25
C LEU A 474 -9.72 22.59 17.24
N GLY A 475 -11.04 22.61 17.47
CA GLY A 475 -12.01 22.20 16.46
C GLY A 475 -11.92 23.08 15.23
N GLY A 476 -12.06 22.46 14.05
CA GLY A 476 -12.13 23.19 12.79
C GLY A 476 -13.40 24.04 12.74
N PRO A 477 -13.33 25.26 12.18
CA PRO A 477 -14.54 26.02 11.89
C PRO A 477 -15.33 25.37 10.74
N GLY A 478 -16.65 25.41 10.83
CA GLY A 478 -17.54 25.01 9.73
C GLY A 478 -17.44 25.95 8.54
N GLY A 479 -17.67 25.41 7.34
CA GLY A 479 -17.74 26.18 6.10
C GLY A 479 -19.01 27.02 6.01
N LEU A 480 -18.99 28.01 5.14
CA LEU A 480 -20.15 28.86 4.91
C LEU A 480 -21.20 28.12 4.06
N GLY A 481 -22.48 28.31 4.39
CA GLY A 481 -23.60 27.88 3.54
C GLY A 481 -23.84 28.83 2.38
N GLY A 482 -24.50 28.33 1.34
CA GLY A 482 -24.85 29.09 0.14
C GLY A 482 -25.71 30.31 0.43
N VAL A 483 -25.45 31.40 -0.31
CA VAL A 483 -26.14 32.69 -0.09
C VAL A 483 -27.63 32.67 -0.42
N ILE A 484 -28.08 31.76 -1.28
CA ILE A 484 -29.49 31.55 -1.63
C ILE A 484 -30.10 30.51 -0.70
N TYR A 485 -29.40 29.38 -0.53
CA TYR A 485 -29.82 28.29 0.34
C TYR A 485 -28.61 27.56 0.89
N GLY A 486 -28.58 27.32 2.20
CA GLY A 486 -27.50 26.58 2.84
C GLY A 486 -27.32 26.90 4.31
N HIS A 487 -27.11 25.87 5.13
CA HIS A 487 -26.66 26.04 6.50
C HIS A 487 -25.14 26.16 6.52
N PRO A 488 -24.56 27.04 7.34
CA PRO A 488 -23.15 26.91 7.71
C PRO A 488 -22.91 25.53 8.32
N GLY A 489 -21.74 24.96 8.06
CA GLY A 489 -21.33 23.75 8.74
C GLY A 489 -21.17 23.98 10.24
N THR A 490 -21.30 22.92 11.03
CA THR A 490 -21.02 23.02 12.47
C THR A 490 -19.51 23.12 12.69
N SER A 491 -19.09 24.00 13.59
CA SER A 491 -17.73 23.97 14.14
C SER A 491 -17.70 22.92 15.26
N ALA A 492 -16.66 22.09 15.31
CA ALA A 492 -16.60 21.01 16.28
C ALA A 492 -16.74 21.55 17.72
N GLY A 493 -17.71 20.99 18.47
CA GLY A 493 -18.01 21.39 19.85
C GLY A 493 -18.94 22.61 20.02
N GLN A 494 -19.55 23.14 18.96
CA GLN A 494 -20.54 24.23 19.05
C GLN A 494 -21.85 23.87 18.34
N PRO A 495 -23.02 24.01 19.00
CA PRO A 495 -24.31 23.95 18.30
C PRO A 495 -24.40 25.11 17.29
N TYR A 496 -25.29 25.00 16.30
CA TYR A 496 -25.46 26.00 15.25
C TYR A 496 -25.43 27.42 15.86
N ALA A 497 -24.47 28.25 15.46
CA ALA A 497 -24.59 29.66 15.75
C ALA A 497 -25.77 30.16 14.90
N ALA A 498 -26.83 30.63 15.56
CA ALA A 498 -27.98 31.21 14.90
C ALA A 498 -27.50 32.38 14.03
N SER A 499 -27.37 32.13 12.73
CA SER A 499 -27.10 33.19 11.77
C SER A 499 -28.32 34.12 11.81
N ALA A 500 -28.07 35.44 11.91
CA ALA A 500 -29.11 36.47 11.95
C ALA A 500 -29.81 36.67 10.59
N ASN A 501 -29.90 35.61 9.77
CA ASN A 501 -30.48 35.64 8.44
C ASN A 501 -31.99 35.28 8.52
N PRO A 502 -32.91 36.13 8.03
CA PRO A 502 -34.34 35.83 8.02
C PRO A 502 -34.72 34.56 7.27
N LEU A 503 -33.85 34.03 6.39
CA LEU A 503 -34.06 32.75 5.73
C LEU A 503 -33.88 31.54 6.67
N GLN A 504 -33.16 31.67 7.79
CA GLN A 504 -32.95 30.56 8.73
C GLN A 504 -34.24 30.09 9.43
N SER A 505 -35.16 31.02 9.71
CA SER A 505 -36.48 30.73 10.33
C SER A 505 -37.40 29.90 9.42
N PHE A 506 -37.27 30.07 8.10
CA PHE A 506 -37.98 29.27 7.12
C PHE A 506 -37.44 27.82 7.07
N TRP A 507 -36.11 27.65 7.16
CA TRP A 507 -35.49 26.33 7.13
C TRP A 507 -35.72 25.51 8.41
N THR A 508 -35.74 26.16 9.58
CA THR A 508 -36.14 25.50 10.84
C THR A 508 -37.59 25.01 10.77
N ALA A 509 -38.50 25.75 10.14
CA ALA A 509 -39.88 25.29 9.90
C ALA A 509 -39.95 24.08 8.95
N ILE A 510 -39.03 23.95 8.00
CA ILE A 510 -38.92 22.80 7.08
C ILE A 510 -38.42 21.55 7.80
N ASN A 511 -37.46 21.68 8.70
CA ASN A 511 -36.91 20.54 9.44
C ASN A 511 -37.78 20.10 10.62
N ALA A 512 -38.58 21.00 11.21
CA ALA A 512 -39.35 20.73 12.42
C ALA A 512 -40.22 19.45 12.37
N PRO A 513 -40.92 19.11 11.27
CA PRO A 513 -41.69 17.87 11.20
C PRO A 513 -40.81 16.61 11.28
N THR A 514 -39.66 16.61 10.61
CA THR A 514 -38.73 15.47 10.59
C THR A 514 -37.89 15.38 11.86
N GLU A 515 -37.49 16.51 12.44
CA GLU A 515 -36.81 16.53 13.73
C GLU A 515 -37.72 15.99 14.83
N ALA A 516 -39.01 16.35 14.83
CA ALA A 516 -39.97 15.85 15.81
C ALA A 516 -40.34 14.37 15.63
N LEU A 517 -40.23 13.82 14.42
CA LEU A 517 -40.66 12.45 14.11
C LEU A 517 -39.51 11.43 14.09
N LEU A 518 -38.32 11.88 13.70
CA LEU A 518 -37.19 11.01 13.37
C LEU A 518 -35.88 11.44 14.07
N ASP A 519 -35.92 12.48 14.92
CA ASP A 519 -34.75 13.10 15.56
C ASP A 519 -33.64 13.46 14.56
N ARG A 520 -34.04 13.76 13.32
CA ARG A 520 -33.14 14.08 12.21
C ARG A 520 -33.70 15.21 11.37
N PRO A 521 -32.87 16.16 10.92
CA PRO A 521 -33.33 17.19 10.01
C PRO A 521 -33.70 16.57 8.65
N LEU A 522 -34.61 17.22 7.92
CA LEU A 522 -34.84 16.89 6.52
C LEU A 522 -33.62 17.32 5.70
N ILE A 523 -33.07 18.50 6.01
CA ILE A 523 -31.90 19.09 5.36
C ILE A 523 -30.98 19.73 6.41
N GLY A 524 -29.70 19.36 6.40
CA GLY A 524 -28.68 19.88 7.31
C GLY A 524 -27.62 18.82 7.62
N ASN A 525 -26.43 19.24 8.06
CA ASN A 525 -25.39 18.28 8.43
C ASN A 525 -25.68 17.64 9.80
N GLY A 526 -25.13 16.45 10.01
CA GLY A 526 -25.12 15.80 11.31
C GLY A 526 -24.16 16.53 12.25
N HIS A 527 -24.46 16.54 13.54
CA HIS A 527 -23.56 17.10 14.56
C HIS A 527 -22.35 16.20 14.79
N ASP A 528 -21.19 16.83 15.00
CA ASP A 528 -20.00 16.11 15.39
C ASP A 528 -20.16 15.49 16.80
N GLY A 529 -19.51 14.35 17.00
CA GLY A 529 -19.47 13.63 18.25
C GLY A 529 -18.84 14.47 19.37
N THR A 530 -19.22 14.13 20.60
CA THR A 530 -18.73 14.75 21.83
C THR A 530 -18.19 13.68 22.77
N ALA A 531 -17.45 14.06 23.80
CA ALA A 531 -16.98 13.10 24.81
C ALA A 531 -18.10 12.24 25.43
N ALA A 532 -19.32 12.78 25.56
CA ALA A 532 -20.49 12.06 26.08
C ALA A 532 -21.20 11.18 25.04
N HIS A 533 -21.16 11.59 23.77
CA HIS A 533 -21.75 10.89 22.64
C HIS A 533 -20.71 10.85 21.52
N PRO A 534 -19.78 9.88 21.56
CA PRO A 534 -18.59 9.92 20.73
C PRO A 534 -18.89 9.85 19.23
N ASP A 535 -19.96 9.18 18.84
CA ASP A 535 -20.30 9.04 17.42
C ASP A 535 -20.89 10.33 16.86
N GLY A 536 -20.47 10.66 15.63
CA GLY A 536 -21.08 11.70 14.83
C GLY A 536 -22.50 11.33 14.44
N GLN A 537 -23.39 12.31 14.50
CA GLN A 537 -24.79 12.11 14.13
C GLN A 537 -24.96 12.03 12.61
N ALA A 538 -26.04 11.37 12.19
CA ALA A 538 -26.36 11.28 10.78
C ALA A 538 -26.79 12.64 10.20
N GLY A 539 -26.44 12.89 8.94
CA GLY A 539 -26.91 14.04 8.17
C GLY A 539 -28.43 14.01 7.95
N GLY A 540 -28.96 15.12 7.45
CA GLY A 540 -30.37 15.26 7.12
C GLY A 540 -30.82 14.28 6.04
N LEU A 541 -32.11 13.91 6.05
CA LEU A 541 -32.63 12.83 5.22
C LEU A 541 -32.44 13.04 3.71
N LEU A 542 -32.52 14.29 3.23
CA LEU A 542 -32.38 14.62 1.80
C LEU A 542 -31.00 15.17 1.47
N PHE A 543 -30.57 16.22 2.17
CA PHE A 543 -29.27 16.86 1.95
C PHE A 543 -28.56 17.06 3.28
N GLY A 544 -27.29 16.68 3.34
CA GLY A 544 -26.47 16.91 4.51
C GLY A 544 -25.36 15.88 4.67
N ASN A 545 -24.20 16.38 5.07
CA ASN A 545 -23.07 15.55 5.46
C ASN A 545 -23.33 14.90 6.81
N GLY A 546 -22.73 13.74 7.07
CA GLY A 546 -22.66 13.18 8.42
C GLY A 546 -21.71 13.96 9.33
N GLY A 547 -21.96 13.94 10.63
CA GLY A 547 -21.08 14.54 11.63
C GLY A 547 -19.81 13.74 11.83
N ASN A 548 -18.72 14.41 12.21
CA ASN A 548 -17.45 13.76 12.51
C ASN A 548 -17.51 13.03 13.86
N GLY A 549 -16.79 11.92 14.01
CA GLY A 549 -16.63 11.23 15.29
C GLY A 549 -15.70 11.97 16.25
N TYR A 550 -15.90 11.76 17.54
CA TYR A 550 -15.10 12.33 18.62
C TYR A 550 -13.75 11.61 18.78
N SER A 551 -12.68 12.38 18.90
CA SER A 551 -11.34 11.89 19.18
C SER A 551 -11.16 11.67 20.69
N GLN A 552 -10.88 10.43 21.10
CA GLN A 552 -10.81 10.08 22.51
C GLN A 552 -9.48 10.47 23.14
N THR A 553 -9.55 11.01 24.35
CA THR A 553 -8.40 11.34 25.21
C THR A 553 -8.17 10.25 26.27
N ASN A 554 -9.19 9.45 26.58
CA ASN A 554 -9.11 8.42 27.60
C ASN A 554 -8.59 7.09 27.04
N SER A 555 -7.67 6.46 27.76
CA SER A 555 -7.16 5.11 27.44
C SER A 555 -8.28 4.07 27.37
N GLY A 556 -8.18 3.15 26.40
CA GLY A 556 -9.10 2.02 26.22
C GLY A 556 -10.44 2.35 25.54
N LEU A 557 -10.70 3.61 25.18
CA LEU A 557 -11.92 4.03 24.51
C LEU A 557 -11.69 4.22 23.01
N ALA A 558 -12.52 3.56 22.20
CA ALA A 558 -12.46 3.66 20.75
C ALA A 558 -12.89 5.04 20.27
N GLY A 559 -12.27 5.51 19.19
CA GLY A 559 -12.66 6.72 18.50
C GLY A 559 -14.13 6.66 18.08
N GLY A 560 -14.83 7.79 18.18
CA GLY A 560 -16.22 7.87 17.75
C GLY A 560 -16.35 7.59 16.26
N ALA A 561 -17.40 6.87 15.87
CA ALA A 561 -17.71 6.65 14.46
C ALA A 561 -18.14 7.96 13.78
N GLY A 562 -17.81 8.13 12.52
CA GLY A 562 -18.39 9.17 11.68
C GLY A 562 -19.86 8.89 11.37
N GLY A 563 -20.68 9.94 11.35
CA GLY A 563 -22.09 9.87 11.00
C GLY A 563 -22.31 9.59 9.52
N ALA A 564 -23.38 8.86 9.19
CA ALA A 564 -23.78 8.65 7.81
C ALA A 564 -24.51 9.87 7.23
N ALA A 565 -24.34 10.14 5.94
CA ALA A 565 -25.16 11.11 5.22
C ALA A 565 -26.58 10.56 4.89
N GLY A 566 -27.46 11.43 4.42
CA GLY A 566 -28.82 11.09 3.99
C GLY A 566 -28.89 10.62 2.53
N LEU A 567 -29.74 11.25 1.72
CA LEU A 567 -29.85 10.94 0.30
C LEU A 567 -28.66 11.49 -0.50
N VAL A 568 -28.24 12.71 -0.17
CA VAL A 568 -27.14 13.46 -0.80
C VAL A 568 -26.25 14.07 0.29
N GLY A 569 -24.96 13.76 0.28
CA GLY A 569 -23.99 14.29 1.25
C GLY A 569 -22.86 13.30 1.54
N ASN A 570 -21.75 13.78 2.10
CA ASN A 570 -20.61 12.95 2.45
C ASN A 570 -20.74 12.38 3.87
N GLY A 571 -20.18 11.20 4.10
CA GLY A 571 -20.03 10.66 5.45
C GLY A 571 -19.04 11.48 6.29
N GLY A 572 -19.26 11.53 7.60
CA GLY A 572 -18.34 12.19 8.54
C GLY A 572 -17.06 11.37 8.74
N ALA A 573 -15.96 12.02 9.10
CA ALA A 573 -14.72 11.34 9.45
C ALA A 573 -14.86 10.60 10.80
N GLY A 574 -14.16 9.48 10.98
CA GLY A 574 -14.03 8.83 12.28
C GLY A 574 -13.07 9.57 13.20
N GLY A 575 -13.33 9.53 14.51
CA GLY A 575 -12.47 10.13 15.54
C GLY A 575 -11.26 9.25 15.87
N THR A 576 -10.21 9.83 16.45
CA THR A 576 -9.03 9.03 16.87
C THR A 576 -9.33 8.18 18.11
N GLY A 577 -8.75 6.98 18.18
CA GLY A 577 -8.82 6.13 19.36
C GLY A 577 -7.93 6.62 20.49
N GLY A 578 -8.35 6.39 21.74
CA GLY A 578 -7.49 6.59 22.91
C GLY A 578 -6.41 5.51 22.97
N ALA A 579 -5.39 5.67 23.80
CA ALA A 579 -4.31 4.68 23.94
C ALA A 579 -4.85 3.25 24.10
N GLY A 580 -4.34 2.30 23.30
CA GLY A 580 -4.80 0.90 23.30
C GLY A 580 -6.16 0.64 22.64
N ALA A 581 -6.81 1.65 22.05
CA ALA A 581 -8.13 1.50 21.42
C ALA A 581 -8.14 1.97 19.96
N ALA A 582 -9.01 1.33 19.17
CA ALA A 582 -9.08 1.54 17.73
C ALA A 582 -9.60 2.94 17.37
N GLY A 583 -9.21 3.41 16.19
CA GLY A 583 -9.82 4.58 15.58
C GLY A 583 -11.28 4.33 15.21
N GLY A 584 -12.07 5.39 15.19
CA GLY A 584 -13.47 5.35 14.78
C GLY A 584 -13.60 5.09 13.28
N VAL A 585 -14.63 4.34 12.89
CA VAL A 585 -14.92 4.13 11.46
C VAL A 585 -15.41 5.43 10.81
N GLY A 586 -15.08 5.64 9.54
CA GLY A 586 -15.67 6.72 8.75
C GLY A 586 -17.16 6.47 8.48
N GLY A 587 -17.93 7.54 8.41
CA GLY A 587 -19.36 7.49 8.11
C GLY A 587 -19.65 7.19 6.65
N ALA A 588 -20.82 6.62 6.37
CA ALA A 588 -21.23 6.32 5.00
C ALA A 588 -21.63 7.59 4.23
N GLY A 589 -21.30 7.63 2.94
CA GLY A 589 -21.83 8.62 2.00
C GLY A 589 -23.33 8.45 1.75
N GLY A 590 -23.99 9.49 1.22
CA GLY A 590 -25.44 9.52 1.06
C GLY A 590 -25.95 8.56 -0.01
N PHE A 591 -27.18 8.06 0.10
CA PHE A 591 -27.68 6.96 -0.74
C PHE A 591 -27.53 7.18 -2.26
N LEU A 592 -27.95 8.34 -2.79
CA LEU A 592 -27.78 8.63 -4.22
C LEU A 592 -26.40 9.19 -4.51
N TYR A 593 -25.84 9.96 -3.59
CA TYR A 593 -24.66 10.73 -3.89
C TYR A 593 -23.87 11.11 -2.64
N GLY A 594 -22.58 10.82 -2.64
CA GLY A 594 -21.65 11.21 -1.58
C GLY A 594 -20.52 10.23 -1.35
N SER A 595 -19.35 10.76 -0.97
CA SER A 595 -18.21 9.95 -0.57
C SER A 595 -18.32 9.49 0.88
N GLY A 596 -17.75 8.33 1.19
CA GLY A 596 -17.55 7.89 2.57
C GLY A 596 -16.52 8.78 3.27
N GLY A 597 -16.67 8.93 4.59
CA GLY A 597 -15.71 9.65 5.43
C GLY A 597 -14.46 8.83 5.69
N SER A 598 -13.34 9.47 5.98
CA SER A 598 -12.11 8.77 6.37
C SER A 598 -12.25 8.09 7.74
N GLY A 599 -11.57 6.97 7.94
CA GLY A 599 -11.41 6.36 9.26
C GLY A 599 -10.47 7.18 10.15
N GLY A 600 -10.69 7.11 11.47
CA GLY A 600 -9.83 7.76 12.45
C GLY A 600 -8.56 6.95 12.74
N ALA A 601 -7.50 7.61 13.20
CA ALA A 601 -6.28 6.92 13.60
C ALA A 601 -6.49 6.08 14.87
N GLY A 602 -5.80 4.94 14.97
CA GLY A 602 -5.74 4.13 16.18
C GLY A 602 -4.89 4.80 17.25
N GLY A 603 -5.26 4.60 18.52
CA GLY A 603 -4.36 4.92 19.63
C GLY A 603 -3.20 3.94 19.71
N ALA A 604 -2.24 4.19 20.60
CA ALA A 604 -1.02 3.37 20.72
C ALA A 604 -1.32 1.85 20.72
N GLY A 605 -0.69 1.11 19.79
CA GLY A 605 -0.79 -0.33 19.58
C GLY A 605 -2.11 -0.82 18.98
N ALA A 606 -3.04 0.10 18.66
CA ALA A 606 -4.40 -0.24 18.24
C ALA A 606 -4.67 0.08 16.78
N ALA A 607 -5.68 -0.59 16.23
CA ALA A 607 -6.01 -0.49 14.81
C ALA A 607 -6.51 0.90 14.41
N GLY A 608 -6.20 1.32 13.19
CA GLY A 608 -6.90 2.42 12.54
C GLY A 608 -8.36 2.06 12.25
N GLY A 609 -9.22 3.06 12.24
CA GLY A 609 -10.62 2.91 11.86
C GLY A 609 -10.77 2.67 10.36
N ASN A 610 -11.75 1.87 9.95
CA ASN A 610 -12.02 1.68 8.52
C ASN A 610 -12.59 2.96 7.90
N GLY A 611 -12.30 3.20 6.63
CA GLY A 611 -12.97 4.22 5.84
C GLY A 611 -14.44 3.88 5.62
N GLY A 612 -15.26 4.92 5.57
CA GLY A 612 -16.69 4.81 5.34
C GLY A 612 -17.02 4.34 3.93
N ALA A 613 -18.08 3.56 3.79
CA ALA A 613 -18.61 3.21 2.48
C ALA A 613 -19.08 4.46 1.73
N ALA A 614 -18.99 4.44 0.40
CA ALA A 614 -19.62 5.48 -0.40
C ALA A 614 -21.13 5.26 -0.50
N SER A 615 -21.81 6.17 -1.21
CA SER A 615 -23.22 6.05 -1.61
C SER A 615 -23.63 4.70 -2.23
N PHE A 616 -24.96 4.47 -2.32
CA PHE A 616 -25.52 3.38 -3.12
C PHE A 616 -25.32 3.60 -4.64
N VAL A 617 -25.29 4.85 -5.08
CA VAL A 617 -25.25 5.20 -6.50
C VAL A 617 -23.89 5.85 -6.82
N TRP A 618 -23.66 7.12 -6.48
CA TRP A 618 -22.42 7.84 -6.85
C TRP A 618 -21.51 8.29 -5.68
N GLY A 619 -20.30 7.77 -5.59
CA GLY A 619 -19.31 8.32 -4.65
C GLY A 619 -18.09 7.44 -4.44
N ASN A 620 -17.05 7.99 -3.83
CA ASN A 620 -15.84 7.25 -3.50
C ASN A 620 -15.87 6.72 -2.06
N GLY A 621 -15.23 5.58 -1.82
CA GLY A 621 -15.01 5.09 -0.47
C GLY A 621 -14.02 5.99 0.28
N GLY A 622 -14.21 6.12 1.59
CA GLY A 622 -13.29 6.87 2.44
C GLY A 622 -11.97 6.11 2.67
N SER A 623 -10.87 6.82 2.94
CA SER A 623 -9.61 6.19 3.33
C SER A 623 -9.71 5.55 4.72
N GLY A 624 -8.96 4.47 4.95
CA GLY A 624 -8.77 3.90 6.27
C GLY A 624 -7.82 4.76 7.11
N GLY A 625 -8.02 4.76 8.42
CA GLY A 625 -7.15 5.45 9.37
C GLY A 625 -5.84 4.68 9.61
N ALA A 626 -4.79 5.38 10.00
CA ALA A 626 -3.52 4.76 10.37
C ALA A 626 -3.65 3.94 11.68
N GLY A 627 -2.92 2.84 11.78
CA GLY A 627 -2.72 2.11 13.03
C GLY A 627 -1.80 2.90 13.97
N GLY A 628 -2.05 2.79 15.27
CA GLY A 628 -1.23 3.48 16.28
C GLY A 628 0.04 2.71 16.61
N ASP A 629 1.10 3.44 16.98
CA ASP A 629 2.40 2.85 17.31
C ASP A 629 2.35 2.00 18.57
N GLY A 630 3.10 0.90 18.57
CA GLY A 630 3.25 0.02 19.73
C GLY A 630 3.85 0.74 20.93
N VAL A 631 3.36 0.38 22.11
CA VAL A 631 3.87 0.92 23.38
C VAL A 631 5.29 0.42 23.64
N ALA A 632 6.18 1.26 24.18
CA ALA A 632 7.49 0.81 24.62
C ALA A 632 7.36 -0.21 25.77
N GLY A 633 8.22 -1.24 25.78
CA GLY A 633 8.27 -2.23 26.85
C GLY A 633 8.85 -1.65 28.14
N GLU A 634 8.24 -1.98 29.27
CA GLU A 634 8.85 -1.76 30.59
C GLU A 634 10.07 -2.69 30.78
N ALA A 635 10.92 -2.43 31.79
CA ALA A 635 12.08 -3.27 32.07
C ALA A 635 11.70 -4.75 32.24
N GLY A 636 12.31 -5.63 31.44
CA GLY A 636 12.00 -7.07 31.43
C GLY A 636 10.79 -7.49 30.58
N LEU A 637 10.10 -6.56 29.90
CA LEU A 637 9.01 -6.84 28.97
C LEU A 637 9.39 -6.46 27.52
N ASN A 638 8.72 -7.07 26.56
CA ASN A 638 8.88 -6.74 25.14
C ASN A 638 8.18 -5.42 24.79
N GLY A 639 8.64 -4.78 23.72
CA GLY A 639 7.89 -3.72 23.07
C GLY A 639 6.55 -4.24 22.54
N GLY A 640 5.51 -3.42 22.63
CA GLY A 640 4.19 -3.71 22.08
C GLY A 640 4.19 -3.64 20.56
N ASN A 641 3.32 -4.41 19.91
CA ASN A 641 3.20 -4.37 18.45
C ASN A 641 2.52 -3.09 17.98
N GLY A 642 2.87 -2.64 16.77
CA GLY A 642 2.14 -1.60 16.07
C GLY A 642 0.74 -2.06 15.68
N GLY A 643 -0.20 -1.13 15.70
CA GLY A 643 -1.58 -1.35 15.30
C GLY A 643 -1.71 -1.53 13.79
N ILE A 644 -2.68 -2.34 13.36
CA ILE A 644 -2.99 -2.50 11.94
C ILE A 644 -3.65 -1.24 11.37
N GLY A 645 -3.36 -0.88 10.13
CA GLY A 645 -4.10 0.17 9.42
C GLY A 645 -5.54 -0.24 9.16
N GLY A 646 -6.44 0.75 9.14
CA GLY A 646 -7.85 0.54 8.81
C GLY A 646 -8.05 0.25 7.33
N ASN A 647 -9.06 -0.52 6.97
CA ASN A 647 -9.36 -0.78 5.56
C ASN A 647 -10.00 0.43 4.90
N GLY A 648 -9.79 0.61 3.60
CA GLY A 648 -10.50 1.59 2.80
C GLY A 648 -11.97 1.23 2.61
N GLY A 649 -12.81 2.26 2.54
CA GLY A 649 -14.24 2.12 2.27
C GLY A 649 -14.52 1.68 0.83
N SER A 650 -15.63 0.97 0.63
CA SER A 650 -16.05 0.52 -0.70
C SER A 650 -17.31 1.24 -1.14
N PRO A 651 -17.38 1.83 -2.35
CA PRO A 651 -18.63 2.14 -3.01
C PRO A 651 -19.41 0.88 -3.40
N THR A 652 -20.70 1.04 -3.62
CA THR A 652 -21.58 -0.07 -4.00
C THR A 652 -21.74 -0.18 -5.52
N LEU A 653 -22.06 0.90 -6.23
CA LEU A 653 -22.43 0.86 -7.65
C LEU A 653 -21.47 1.60 -8.57
N TRP A 654 -21.23 2.88 -8.32
CA TRP A 654 -20.24 3.69 -9.05
C TRP A 654 -19.28 4.41 -8.10
N GLY A 655 -17.99 4.41 -8.47
CA GLY A 655 -16.93 5.15 -7.78
C GLY A 655 -15.72 4.29 -7.43
N ASN A 656 -14.68 4.93 -6.90
CA ASN A 656 -13.42 4.27 -6.52
C ASN A 656 -13.45 3.81 -5.06
N GLY A 657 -12.76 2.71 -4.76
CA GLY A 657 -12.45 2.29 -3.41
C GLY A 657 -11.51 3.27 -2.71
N GLY A 658 -11.66 3.40 -1.40
CA GLY A 658 -10.77 4.19 -0.55
C GLY A 658 -9.44 3.47 -0.29
N ALA A 659 -8.37 4.22 -0.04
CA ALA A 659 -7.08 3.64 0.35
C ALA A 659 -7.18 2.98 1.74
N GLY A 660 -6.43 1.91 1.97
CA GLY A 660 -6.21 1.36 3.30
C GLY A 660 -5.17 2.19 4.06
N GLY A 661 -5.36 2.36 5.36
CA GLY A 661 -4.46 3.11 6.21
C GLY A 661 -3.13 2.40 6.46
N ALA A 662 -2.09 3.16 6.80
CA ALA A 662 -0.79 2.61 7.17
C ALA A 662 -0.84 1.87 8.51
N GLY A 663 0.00 0.84 8.69
CA GLY A 663 0.24 0.20 9.98
C GLY A 663 1.14 1.05 10.88
N GLY A 664 0.94 0.97 12.20
CA GLY A 664 1.76 1.67 13.19
C GLY A 664 3.12 1.03 13.39
N ALA A 665 4.10 1.79 13.87
CA ALA A 665 5.42 1.26 14.19
C ALA A 665 5.38 0.33 15.41
N GLY A 666 6.31 -0.62 15.50
CA GLY A 666 6.51 -1.46 16.68
C GLY A 666 7.12 -0.66 17.84
N GLY A 667 6.71 -0.99 19.06
CA GLY A 667 7.21 -0.38 20.28
C GLY A 667 8.64 -0.81 20.60
N GLN A 668 9.38 0.07 21.26
CA GLN A 668 10.77 -0.16 21.64
C GLN A 668 10.91 -1.21 22.75
N ALA A 669 11.98 -2.01 22.71
CA ALA A 669 12.40 -2.81 23.86
C ALA A 669 13.09 -1.93 24.93
N PRO A 670 13.18 -2.36 26.20
CA PRO A 670 13.87 -1.60 27.24
C PRO A 670 15.37 -1.41 26.92
N ALA A 671 15.88 -0.19 27.13
CA ALA A 671 17.26 0.19 26.79
C ALA A 671 18.33 -0.46 27.70
N VAL A 672 17.96 -0.92 28.90
CA VAL A 672 18.83 -1.62 29.85
C VAL A 672 18.05 -2.70 30.60
N ASN A 673 18.55 -3.92 30.57
CA ASN A 673 18.06 -5.01 31.42
C ASN A 673 18.68 -4.92 32.82
N ALA A 674 17.93 -5.32 33.85
CA ALA A 674 18.56 -5.57 35.14
C ALA A 674 19.55 -6.76 35.00
N PRO A 675 20.63 -6.80 35.79
CA PRO A 675 21.59 -7.89 35.73
C PRO A 675 20.91 -9.25 35.94
N GLY A 676 20.90 -10.09 34.89
CA GLY A 676 20.29 -11.43 34.91
C GLY A 676 19.00 -11.58 34.10
N ASP A 677 18.40 -10.49 33.58
CA ASP A 677 17.20 -10.56 32.75
C ASP A 677 17.52 -10.87 31.28
N PRO A 678 16.70 -11.69 30.59
CA PRO A 678 16.87 -11.98 29.16
C PRO A 678 16.62 -10.73 28.30
N PRO A 679 17.38 -10.49 27.21
CA PRO A 679 17.20 -9.32 26.35
C PRO A 679 15.76 -9.23 25.85
N GLY A 680 15.13 -8.07 26.03
CA GLY A 680 13.76 -7.82 25.55
C GLY A 680 13.70 -7.78 24.02
N TYR A 681 12.53 -8.10 23.47
CA TYR A 681 12.27 -8.00 22.02
C TYR A 681 11.57 -6.69 21.67
N GLY A 682 11.97 -6.07 20.56
CA GLY A 682 11.21 -4.98 19.95
C GLY A 682 9.87 -5.48 19.44
N GLY A 683 8.82 -4.66 19.52
CA GLY A 683 7.50 -5.02 19.00
C GLY A 683 7.49 -5.09 17.49
N SER A 684 6.64 -5.93 16.89
CA SER A 684 6.52 -5.96 15.42
C SER A 684 5.76 -4.74 14.91
N GLY A 685 6.09 -4.26 13.71
CA GLY A 685 5.31 -3.26 13.01
C GLY A 685 3.91 -3.78 12.65
N GLY A 686 2.93 -2.88 12.67
CA GLY A 686 1.55 -3.18 12.33
C GLY A 686 1.36 -3.41 10.84
N HIS A 687 0.40 -4.25 10.46
CA HIS A 687 0.07 -4.46 9.05
C HIS A 687 -0.62 -3.24 8.44
N GLY A 688 -0.40 -3.00 7.15
CA GLY A 688 -1.20 -2.03 6.42
C GLY A 688 -2.64 -2.50 6.21
N GLY A 689 -3.58 -1.56 6.18
CA GLY A 689 -4.99 -1.83 5.90
C GLY A 689 -5.23 -2.18 4.43
N GLY A 690 -6.22 -3.02 4.15
CA GLY A 690 -6.61 -3.34 2.78
C GLY A 690 -7.29 -2.16 2.08
N GLY A 691 -7.05 -2.00 0.79
CA GLY A 691 -7.80 -1.04 -0.02
C GLY A 691 -9.26 -1.45 -0.20
N GLY A 692 -10.16 -0.48 -0.26
CA GLY A 692 -11.59 -0.71 -0.50
C GLY A 692 -11.85 -1.20 -1.93
N ALA A 693 -12.90 -1.99 -2.12
CA ALA A 693 -13.27 -2.43 -3.46
C ALA A 693 -13.86 -1.28 -4.29
N GLY A 694 -13.68 -1.28 -5.61
CA GLY A 694 -14.45 -0.41 -6.52
C GLY A 694 -15.94 -0.79 -6.59
N GLY A 695 -16.80 0.06 -7.18
CA GLY A 695 -18.26 -0.19 -7.29
C GLY A 695 -18.67 -1.20 -8.38
N LEU A 696 -19.83 -1.85 -8.21
CA LEU A 696 -20.33 -3.01 -8.97
C LEU A 696 -20.68 -2.76 -10.46
N LEU A 697 -21.31 -1.62 -10.78
CA LEU A 697 -21.80 -1.30 -12.13
C LEU A 697 -20.95 -0.18 -12.75
N GLY A 698 -19.65 -0.37 -12.78
CA GLY A 698 -18.78 0.46 -13.59
C GLY A 698 -19.02 0.18 -15.07
N GLY A 699 -19.85 0.99 -15.72
CA GLY A 699 -19.70 1.28 -17.14
C GLY A 699 -18.34 1.95 -17.33
N THR A 700 -17.30 1.14 -17.29
CA THR A 700 -15.90 1.50 -17.53
C THR A 700 -15.28 2.28 -16.37
N ALA A 701 -14.56 1.53 -15.53
CA ALA A 701 -13.60 1.99 -14.52
C ALA A 701 -14.15 2.43 -13.13
N ALA A 702 -14.15 1.50 -12.18
CA ALA A 702 -14.16 1.78 -10.74
C ALA A 702 -12.87 1.21 -10.15
N VAL A 703 -11.92 2.03 -9.68
CA VAL A 703 -10.59 1.56 -9.22
C VAL A 703 -10.68 1.01 -7.80
N GLY A 704 -10.08 -0.15 -7.55
CA GLY A 704 -9.88 -0.62 -6.18
C GLY A 704 -8.89 0.30 -5.45
N GLY A 705 -9.12 0.54 -4.17
CA GLY A 705 -8.26 1.38 -3.35
C GLY A 705 -6.88 0.77 -3.15
N GLN A 706 -5.86 1.59 -2.93
CA GLN A 706 -4.53 1.08 -2.59
C GLN A 706 -4.53 0.44 -1.20
N GLY A 707 -3.76 -0.62 -1.00
CA GLY A 707 -3.45 -1.14 0.33
C GLY A 707 -2.47 -0.21 1.03
N GLY A 708 -2.63 -0.05 2.35
CA GLY A 708 -1.76 0.79 3.17
C GLY A 708 -0.40 0.14 3.40
N ALA A 709 0.63 0.95 3.66
CA ALA A 709 1.95 0.44 4.02
C ALA A 709 1.94 -0.23 5.39
N GLY A 710 2.76 -1.27 5.60
CA GLY A 710 3.04 -1.83 6.92
C GLY A 710 3.97 -0.93 7.72
N GLY A 711 3.84 -0.94 9.06
CA GLY A 711 4.70 -0.17 9.95
C GLY A 711 6.05 -0.83 10.18
N SER A 712 7.05 -0.05 10.56
CA SER A 712 8.39 -0.55 10.91
C SER A 712 8.37 -1.33 12.24
N GLY A 713 9.30 -2.26 12.44
CA GLY A 713 9.54 -2.92 13.73
C GLY A 713 10.07 -1.97 14.81
N GLY A 714 10.04 -2.42 16.06
CA GLY A 714 10.51 -1.68 17.22
C GLY A 714 12.02 -1.80 17.45
N SER A 715 12.62 -0.73 17.96
CA SER A 715 14.06 -0.60 18.23
C SER A 715 14.49 -1.12 19.61
N PHE A 716 15.81 -1.32 19.79
CA PHE A 716 16.50 -1.91 20.97
C PHE A 716 16.23 -3.41 21.20
N GLY A 717 17.18 -4.09 21.86
CA GLY A 717 17.11 -5.54 22.11
C GLY A 717 17.23 -6.37 20.82
N ILE A 718 16.59 -7.55 20.78
CA ILE A 718 16.36 -8.26 19.51
C ILE A 718 15.16 -7.56 18.86
N GLY A 719 15.39 -6.77 17.82
CA GLY A 719 14.38 -5.83 17.32
C GLY A 719 13.24 -6.49 16.54
N GLY A 720 12.20 -5.71 16.30
CA GLY A 720 10.92 -6.19 15.76
C GLY A 720 10.92 -6.43 14.25
N ALA A 721 10.09 -7.36 13.80
CA ALA A 721 9.80 -7.54 12.38
C ALA A 721 8.97 -6.37 11.83
N GLY A 722 9.17 -6.03 10.56
CA GLY A 722 8.32 -5.09 9.86
C GLY A 722 6.93 -5.64 9.56
N GLY A 723 5.93 -4.77 9.51
CA GLY A 723 4.55 -5.13 9.20
C GLY A 723 4.34 -5.45 7.72
N ILE A 724 3.52 -6.44 7.41
CA ILE A 724 3.08 -6.74 6.03
C ILE A 724 2.26 -5.56 5.46
N GLY A 725 2.47 -5.21 4.19
CA GLY A 725 1.66 -4.24 3.48
C GLY A 725 0.23 -4.73 3.20
N GLY A 726 -0.72 -3.80 3.17
CA GLY A 726 -2.13 -4.08 2.94
C GLY A 726 -2.40 -4.59 1.52
N ILE A 727 -3.42 -5.43 1.37
CA ILE A 727 -3.86 -5.88 0.04
C ILE A 727 -4.50 -4.72 -0.73
N GLY A 728 -4.25 -4.65 -2.03
CA GLY A 728 -4.97 -3.74 -2.90
C GLY A 728 -6.44 -4.15 -3.03
N GLY A 729 -7.32 -3.16 -3.07
CA GLY A 729 -8.75 -3.37 -3.24
C GLY A 729 -9.06 -4.02 -4.59
N THR A 730 -10.02 -4.93 -4.61
CA THR A 730 -10.52 -5.50 -5.86
C THR A 730 -11.32 -4.45 -6.62
N GLN A 731 -11.42 -4.62 -7.92
CA GLN A 731 -12.46 -3.94 -8.67
C GLN A 731 -13.80 -4.62 -8.41
N GLY A 732 -14.82 -3.89 -7.99
CA GLY A 732 -16.17 -4.46 -7.85
C GLY A 732 -16.79 -4.75 -9.22
N GLY A 733 -17.19 -6.00 -9.45
CA GLY A 733 -18.35 -6.28 -10.31
C GLY A 733 -18.18 -6.42 -11.83
N ILE A 734 -19.35 -6.34 -12.49
CA ILE A 734 -19.71 -6.77 -13.85
C ILE A 734 -19.29 -5.73 -14.92
N GLY A 735 -18.36 -4.83 -14.60
CA GLY A 735 -18.00 -3.70 -15.46
C GLY A 735 -17.01 -4.02 -16.60
N ILE A 736 -17.02 -3.19 -17.66
CA ILE A 736 -16.06 -3.20 -18.78
C ILE A 736 -14.89 -2.26 -18.44
N GLY A 737 -13.89 -2.65 -17.66
CA GLY A 737 -12.65 -1.88 -17.45
C GLY A 737 -12.39 -1.43 -16.00
N GLY A 738 -11.09 -1.33 -15.66
CA GLY A 738 -10.51 -0.68 -14.46
C GLY A 738 -9.27 -1.42 -13.87
N ALA A 739 -8.48 -0.77 -13.00
CA ALA A 739 -7.36 -1.38 -12.25
C ALA A 739 -7.68 -1.84 -10.80
N GLY A 740 -7.22 -3.03 -10.40
CA GLY A 740 -7.12 -3.38 -8.98
C GLY A 740 -6.18 -2.42 -8.24
N GLY A 741 -6.40 -2.23 -6.94
CA GLY A 741 -5.55 -1.36 -6.13
C GLY A 741 -4.11 -1.87 -6.02
N ALA A 742 -3.13 -0.97 -5.88
CA ALA A 742 -1.77 -1.38 -5.54
C ALA A 742 -1.75 -2.02 -4.14
N GLY A 743 -0.93 -3.06 -3.93
CA GLY A 743 -0.62 -3.53 -2.58
C GLY A 743 0.28 -2.53 -1.84
N GLY A 744 0.19 -2.49 -0.51
CA GLY A 744 1.02 -1.62 0.31
C GLY A 744 2.45 -2.12 0.46
N ALA A 745 3.41 -1.24 0.73
CA ALA A 745 4.76 -1.65 1.08
C ALA A 745 4.79 -2.43 2.40
N GLY A 746 5.67 -3.40 2.56
CA GLY A 746 6.02 -3.94 3.86
C GLY A 746 6.87 -2.94 4.65
N GLY A 747 6.70 -2.92 5.96
CA GLY A 747 7.51 -2.10 6.85
C GLY A 747 8.89 -2.70 7.09
N ASP A 748 9.82 -1.89 7.56
CA ASP A 748 11.20 -2.32 7.80
C ASP A 748 11.32 -3.08 9.12
N GLY A 749 12.13 -4.12 9.16
CA GLY A 749 12.58 -4.73 10.41
C GLY A 749 13.63 -3.86 11.09
N VAL A 750 13.76 -3.98 12.40
CA VAL A 750 14.75 -3.24 13.19
C VAL A 750 15.56 -4.23 14.01
N VAL A 751 16.88 -3.99 14.16
CA VAL A 751 17.85 -4.82 14.90
C VAL A 751 17.66 -6.33 14.71
N ALA A 752 18.26 -6.94 13.68
CA ALA A 752 18.09 -8.35 13.30
C ALA A 752 16.65 -8.78 12.88
N GLY A 753 15.65 -7.90 13.03
CA GLY A 753 14.27 -8.16 12.63
C GLY A 753 14.11 -8.27 11.10
N PRO A 754 13.32 -9.22 10.58
CA PRO A 754 13.05 -9.31 9.16
C PRO A 754 12.13 -8.17 8.71
N GLY A 755 12.29 -7.76 7.45
CA GLY A 755 11.37 -6.84 6.78
C GLY A 755 10.01 -7.47 6.54
N GLY A 756 8.96 -6.65 6.56
CA GLY A 756 7.60 -7.05 6.26
C GLY A 756 7.42 -7.36 4.77
N ALA A 757 6.56 -8.30 4.43
CA ALA A 757 6.24 -8.56 3.03
C ALA A 757 5.40 -7.41 2.42
N GLY A 758 5.56 -7.17 1.13
CA GLY A 758 4.67 -6.29 0.39
C GLY A 758 3.27 -6.90 0.26
N GLY A 759 2.26 -6.04 0.24
CA GLY A 759 0.87 -6.40 0.04
C GLY A 759 0.61 -6.87 -1.39
N THR A 760 -0.36 -7.76 -1.56
CA THR A 760 -0.75 -8.19 -2.91
C THR A 760 -1.54 -7.10 -3.64
N GLY A 761 -1.35 -6.99 -4.95
CA GLY A 761 -2.17 -6.13 -5.79
C GLY A 761 -3.59 -6.66 -5.91
N GLY A 762 -4.56 -5.76 -6.00
CA GLY A 762 -5.98 -6.07 -6.12
C GLY A 762 -6.33 -6.71 -7.46
N VAL A 763 -7.42 -7.47 -7.49
CA VAL A 763 -7.92 -8.11 -8.72
C VAL A 763 -8.59 -7.08 -9.64
N GLY A 764 -8.35 -7.18 -10.94
CA GLY A 764 -8.99 -6.39 -12.01
C GLY A 764 -10.49 -6.69 -12.19
N GLY A 765 -11.24 -5.80 -12.85
CA GLY A 765 -12.69 -5.94 -13.06
C GLY A 765 -13.09 -7.16 -13.90
N TRP A 766 -14.32 -7.68 -13.72
CA TRP A 766 -14.75 -9.01 -14.19
C TRP A 766 -14.71 -9.21 -15.72
N PHE A 767 -15.08 -8.22 -16.54
CA PHE A 767 -15.05 -8.36 -18.01
C PHE A 767 -13.80 -7.79 -18.65
N ALA A 768 -13.36 -6.63 -18.19
CA ALA A 768 -12.12 -5.99 -18.62
C ALA A 768 -11.48 -5.31 -17.41
N GLY A 769 -10.17 -5.46 -17.21
CA GLY A 769 -9.46 -4.76 -16.14
C GLY A 769 -8.03 -5.21 -15.94
N ALA A 770 -7.19 -4.28 -15.46
CA ALA A 770 -5.82 -4.57 -15.08
C ALA A 770 -5.77 -5.03 -13.61
N GLY A 771 -4.92 -6.00 -13.31
CA GLY A 771 -4.56 -6.29 -11.94
C GLY A 771 -3.76 -5.16 -11.32
N GLY A 772 -3.90 -4.97 -10.00
CA GLY A 772 -3.11 -4.01 -9.25
C GLY A 772 -1.65 -4.46 -9.10
N VAL A 773 -0.74 -3.51 -8.97
CA VAL A 773 0.67 -3.83 -8.70
C VAL A 773 0.86 -4.37 -7.28
N GLY A 774 1.75 -5.34 -7.08
CA GLY A 774 2.16 -5.79 -5.77
C GLY A 774 3.01 -4.73 -5.06
N GLY A 775 2.85 -4.62 -3.75
CA GLY A 775 3.64 -3.71 -2.92
C GLY A 775 5.08 -4.19 -2.73
N THR A 776 5.99 -3.27 -2.41
CA THR A 776 7.40 -3.60 -2.18
C THR A 776 7.58 -4.29 -0.82
N GLY A 777 8.53 -5.22 -0.70
CA GLY A 777 8.95 -5.77 0.60
C GLY A 777 9.76 -4.74 1.39
N GLY A 778 9.61 -4.75 2.72
CA GLY A 778 10.38 -3.89 3.63
C GLY A 778 11.80 -4.39 3.82
N ALA A 779 12.71 -3.51 4.22
CA ALA A 779 14.09 -3.84 4.51
C ALA A 779 14.22 -4.68 5.80
N GLY A 780 15.20 -5.58 5.85
CA GLY A 780 15.60 -6.24 7.09
C GLY A 780 16.44 -5.31 7.96
N GLY A 781 16.32 -5.44 9.28
CA GLY A 781 17.08 -4.62 10.22
C GLY A 781 18.54 -5.07 10.32
N ASP A 782 19.46 -4.12 10.38
CA ASP A 782 20.88 -4.39 10.66
C ASP A 782 21.06 -5.03 12.05
N GLY A 783 22.08 -5.85 12.30
CA GLY A 783 22.31 -6.42 13.62
C GLY A 783 23.55 -7.31 13.73
N GLU A 784 23.68 -8.07 14.81
CA GLU A 784 24.70 -9.13 14.87
C GLU A 784 24.44 -10.18 13.79
N VAL A 785 23.19 -10.61 13.70
CA VAL A 785 22.66 -11.31 12.53
C VAL A 785 21.72 -10.34 11.83
N GLY A 786 22.04 -9.95 10.59
CA GLY A 786 21.19 -9.07 9.81
C GLY A 786 19.86 -9.73 9.48
N GLY A 787 18.77 -8.96 9.60
CA GLY A 787 17.42 -9.41 9.28
C GLY A 787 17.25 -9.67 7.79
N ALA A 788 16.43 -10.64 7.41
CA ALA A 788 16.10 -10.85 6.00
C ALA A 788 15.21 -9.73 5.47
N GLY A 789 15.39 -9.34 4.21
CA GLY A 789 14.47 -8.46 3.51
C GLY A 789 13.11 -9.13 3.29
N GLY A 790 12.04 -8.34 3.36
CA GLY A 790 10.68 -8.81 3.13
C GLY A 790 10.46 -9.19 1.66
N ALA A 791 9.59 -10.17 1.40
CA ALA A 791 9.23 -10.51 0.03
C ALA A 791 8.40 -9.40 -0.62
N GLY A 792 8.54 -9.21 -1.93
CA GLY A 792 7.65 -8.37 -2.71
C GLY A 792 6.26 -8.98 -2.82
N GLY A 793 5.24 -8.13 -2.85
CA GLY A 793 3.85 -8.51 -2.99
C GLY A 793 3.53 -9.08 -4.37
N GLN A 794 2.58 -10.01 -4.44
CA GLN A 794 2.14 -10.56 -5.72
C GLN A 794 1.37 -9.50 -6.52
N GLY A 795 1.51 -9.50 -7.84
CA GLY A 795 0.66 -8.73 -8.73
C GLY A 795 -0.76 -9.28 -8.77
N GLY A 796 -1.74 -8.38 -8.85
CA GLY A 796 -3.15 -8.73 -8.94
C GLY A 796 -3.49 -9.40 -10.27
N ALA A 797 -4.44 -10.32 -10.28
CA ALA A 797 -4.91 -10.94 -11.51
C ALA A 797 -5.90 -10.06 -12.27
N ALA A 798 -5.90 -10.14 -13.59
CA ALA A 798 -7.06 -9.80 -14.42
C ALA A 798 -8.00 -11.01 -14.53
N THR A 799 -9.26 -10.79 -14.90
CA THR A 799 -10.30 -11.85 -14.87
C THR A 799 -10.68 -12.36 -16.26
N TRP A 800 -11.40 -11.58 -17.09
CA TRP A 800 -11.82 -12.00 -18.44
C TRP A 800 -10.96 -11.39 -19.55
N THR A 801 -10.85 -10.07 -19.60
CA THR A 801 -9.84 -9.37 -20.41
C THR A 801 -9.00 -8.41 -19.57
N GLY A 802 -7.78 -8.11 -19.99
CA GLY A 802 -6.89 -7.12 -19.35
C GLY A 802 -5.62 -7.74 -18.74
N THR A 803 -4.67 -6.88 -18.37
CA THR A 803 -3.31 -7.29 -18.01
C THR A 803 -3.18 -7.65 -16.54
N GLY A 804 -2.39 -8.66 -16.22
CA GLY A 804 -1.99 -8.92 -14.85
C GLY A 804 -1.17 -7.77 -14.28
N GLY A 805 -1.30 -7.52 -12.98
CA GLY A 805 -0.49 -6.52 -12.28
C GLY A 805 0.96 -6.99 -12.12
N ALA A 806 1.91 -6.07 -12.09
CA ALA A 806 3.30 -6.42 -11.82
C ALA A 806 3.49 -6.88 -10.36
N GLY A 807 4.43 -7.80 -10.13
CA GLY A 807 4.89 -8.16 -8.80
C GLY A 807 5.72 -7.05 -8.16
N GLY A 808 5.65 -6.93 -6.85
CA GLY A 808 6.43 -5.98 -6.07
C GLY A 808 7.88 -6.42 -5.90
N THR A 809 8.78 -5.47 -5.68
CA THR A 809 10.20 -5.76 -5.43
C THR A 809 10.42 -6.37 -4.05
N GLY A 810 11.39 -7.26 -3.91
CA GLY A 810 11.84 -7.73 -2.61
C GLY A 810 12.61 -6.66 -1.85
N GLY A 811 12.51 -6.67 -0.53
CA GLY A 811 13.23 -5.77 0.37
C GLY A 811 14.69 -6.15 0.53
N THR A 812 15.52 -5.19 0.91
CA THR A 812 16.95 -5.42 1.14
C THR A 812 17.19 -6.17 2.44
N GLY A 813 18.18 -7.06 2.49
CA GLY A 813 18.64 -7.68 3.73
C GLY A 813 19.39 -6.67 4.61
N GLY A 814 19.26 -6.83 5.92
CA GLY A 814 19.99 -6.05 6.92
C GLY A 814 21.45 -6.47 7.01
N SER A 815 22.31 -5.54 7.36
CA SER A 815 23.74 -5.76 7.57
C SER A 815 24.01 -6.59 8.83
N GLY A 816 25.10 -7.33 8.85
CA GLY A 816 25.40 -8.32 9.90
C GLY A 816 26.85 -8.33 10.33
N THR A 817 27.10 -8.18 11.64
CA THR A 817 28.47 -8.30 12.20
C THR A 817 28.94 -9.76 12.35
N HIS A 818 28.01 -10.71 12.37
CA HIS A 818 28.25 -12.17 12.43
C HIS A 818 27.67 -12.91 11.24
N ALA A 819 26.51 -12.48 10.73
CA ALA A 819 25.93 -12.99 9.50
C ALA A 819 25.01 -11.93 8.87
N ALA A 820 25.20 -11.60 7.61
CA ALA A 820 24.36 -10.64 6.92
C ALA A 820 23.00 -11.24 6.49
N GLY A 821 21.98 -10.39 6.46
CA GLY A 821 20.62 -10.73 6.09
C GLY A 821 20.48 -11.02 4.60
N GLN A 822 19.64 -11.98 4.26
CA GLN A 822 19.33 -12.31 2.87
C GLN A 822 18.39 -11.24 2.28
N GLY A 823 18.51 -10.97 0.99
CA GLY A 823 17.54 -10.15 0.27
C GLY A 823 16.19 -10.87 0.12
N GLY A 824 15.11 -10.11 0.15
CA GLY A 824 13.76 -10.65 -0.03
C GLY A 824 13.48 -11.07 -1.47
N ASN A 825 12.68 -12.10 -1.69
CA ASN A 825 12.29 -12.49 -3.05
C ASN A 825 11.35 -11.46 -3.66
N GLY A 826 11.45 -11.23 -4.97
CA GLY A 826 10.48 -10.44 -5.72
C GLY A 826 9.15 -11.17 -5.87
N GLY A 827 8.06 -10.40 -5.86
CA GLY A 827 6.71 -10.91 -6.06
C GLY A 827 6.49 -11.38 -7.49
N HIS A 828 5.61 -12.35 -7.71
CA HIS A 828 5.24 -12.80 -9.04
C HIS A 828 4.25 -11.83 -9.69
N GLY A 829 4.29 -11.76 -11.02
CA GLY A 829 3.29 -11.05 -11.79
C GLY A 829 1.94 -11.75 -11.76
N GLY A 830 0.88 -10.95 -11.78
CA GLY A 830 -0.49 -11.45 -11.80
C GLY A 830 -0.86 -12.08 -13.14
N LEU A 831 -1.90 -12.91 -13.13
CA LEU A 831 -2.41 -13.53 -14.35
C LEU A 831 -3.07 -12.48 -15.25
N GLY A 832 -2.87 -12.62 -16.57
CA GLY A 832 -3.66 -11.93 -17.58
C GLY A 832 -5.09 -12.48 -17.62
N GLY A 833 -6.00 -11.71 -18.23
CA GLY A 833 -7.41 -12.10 -18.36
C GLY A 833 -7.58 -13.43 -19.08
N LEU A 834 -8.57 -14.21 -18.65
CA LEU A 834 -8.90 -15.54 -19.16
C LEU A 834 -8.98 -15.57 -20.68
N PHE A 835 -9.73 -14.66 -21.28
CA PHE A 835 -9.91 -14.62 -22.73
C PHE A 835 -8.81 -13.84 -23.45
N ALA A 836 -8.49 -12.63 -22.98
CA ALA A 836 -7.49 -11.79 -23.62
C ALA A 836 -6.78 -10.84 -22.64
N GLY A 837 -5.47 -10.99 -22.45
CA GLY A 837 -4.69 -10.15 -21.57
C GLY A 837 -3.28 -10.67 -21.33
N ASP A 838 -2.32 -9.75 -21.23
CA ASP A 838 -0.93 -10.08 -20.95
C ASP A 838 -0.76 -10.40 -19.46
N GLY A 839 0.15 -11.31 -19.14
CA GLY A 839 0.54 -11.55 -17.74
C GLY A 839 1.36 -10.40 -17.19
N GLY A 840 1.28 -10.17 -15.87
CA GLY A 840 2.06 -9.13 -15.21
C GLY A 840 3.54 -9.49 -15.14
N ALA A 841 4.43 -8.49 -15.13
CA ALA A 841 5.86 -8.75 -14.90
C ALA A 841 6.11 -9.23 -13.45
N GLY A 842 7.13 -10.05 -13.25
CA GLY A 842 7.65 -10.32 -11.91
C GLY A 842 8.29 -9.08 -11.28
N GLY A 843 8.44 -9.09 -9.97
CA GLY A 843 9.17 -8.08 -9.21
C GLY A 843 10.63 -8.47 -9.00
N VAL A 844 11.52 -7.49 -8.94
CA VAL A 844 12.97 -7.71 -8.76
C VAL A 844 13.25 -8.26 -7.36
N GLY A 845 14.23 -9.17 -7.25
CA GLY A 845 14.72 -9.64 -5.95
C GLY A 845 15.44 -8.53 -5.17
N GLY A 846 15.31 -8.55 -3.85
CA GLY A 846 15.97 -7.60 -2.96
C GLY A 846 17.46 -7.90 -2.80
N THR A 847 18.26 -6.87 -2.54
CA THR A 847 19.70 -7.05 -2.35
C THR A 847 20.01 -7.71 -1.01
N GLY A 848 21.03 -8.54 -0.93
CA GLY A 848 21.52 -9.04 0.36
C GLY A 848 22.17 -7.94 1.20
N GLY A 849 22.17 -8.11 2.52
CA GLY A 849 22.78 -7.19 3.46
C GLY A 849 24.31 -7.27 3.45
N ALA A 850 24.97 -6.22 3.91
CA ALA A 850 26.43 -6.19 3.99
C ALA A 850 26.94 -6.99 5.21
N GLY A 851 28.03 -7.73 5.03
CA GLY A 851 28.76 -8.35 6.14
C GLY A 851 29.88 -7.43 6.65
N ASP A 852 30.28 -7.56 7.90
CA ASP A 852 31.52 -6.94 8.41
C ASP A 852 32.79 -7.66 7.94
N ALA A 853 33.96 -7.17 8.35
CA ALA A 853 35.25 -7.79 8.04
C ALA A 853 35.30 -9.25 8.52
N GLY A 854 35.54 -10.18 7.59
CA GLY A 854 35.56 -11.62 7.87
C GLY A 854 34.17 -12.29 7.85
N VAL A 855 33.10 -11.53 7.59
CA VAL A 855 31.73 -12.04 7.48
C VAL A 855 31.27 -11.95 6.03
N ASN A 856 30.55 -12.99 5.58
CA ASN A 856 30.01 -13.02 4.23
C ASN A 856 28.84 -12.03 4.10
N GLY A 857 28.73 -11.40 2.95
CA GLY A 857 27.52 -10.68 2.57
C GLY A 857 26.33 -11.63 2.42
N GLY A 858 25.12 -11.11 2.62
CA GLY A 858 23.89 -11.86 2.44
C GLY A 858 23.66 -12.15 0.96
N ASN A 859 23.06 -13.28 0.60
CA ASN A 859 22.68 -13.50 -0.79
C ASN A 859 21.51 -12.60 -1.15
N GLY A 860 21.43 -12.22 -2.42
CA GLY A 860 20.26 -11.54 -2.97
C GLY A 860 19.05 -12.45 -3.05
N GLY A 861 17.87 -11.85 -3.03
CA GLY A 861 16.61 -12.56 -3.21
C GLY A 861 16.39 -12.97 -4.66
N ASN A 862 15.55 -13.98 -4.86
CA ASN A 862 15.19 -14.41 -6.21
C ASN A 862 14.28 -13.37 -6.89
N GLY A 863 14.41 -13.24 -8.20
CA GLY A 863 13.47 -12.49 -9.02
C GLY A 863 12.12 -13.20 -9.11
N GLY A 864 11.05 -12.41 -9.16
CA GLY A 864 9.70 -12.90 -9.30
C GLY A 864 9.43 -13.48 -10.68
N LEU A 865 8.60 -14.52 -10.74
CA LEU A 865 8.09 -15.09 -11.98
C LEU A 865 7.16 -14.10 -12.68
N GLY A 866 7.18 -14.11 -14.01
CA GLY A 866 6.17 -13.43 -14.81
C GLY A 866 4.82 -14.15 -14.75
N GLY A 867 3.74 -13.38 -14.76
CA GLY A 867 2.38 -13.90 -14.81
C GLY A 867 2.05 -14.52 -16.16
N ALA A 868 1.17 -15.51 -16.16
CA ALA A 868 0.71 -16.15 -17.39
C ALA A 868 -0.36 -15.32 -18.10
N ALA A 869 -0.32 -15.27 -19.43
CA ALA A 869 -1.50 -15.02 -20.25
C ALA A 869 -2.26 -16.34 -20.45
N GLN A 870 -3.59 -16.28 -20.58
CA GLN A 870 -4.43 -17.49 -20.56
C GLN A 870 -4.80 -17.95 -21.98
N PHE A 871 -5.73 -17.28 -22.68
CA PHE A 871 -6.07 -17.65 -24.07
C PHE A 871 -5.35 -16.78 -25.11
N ILE A 872 -5.45 -15.46 -25.00
CA ILE A 872 -4.83 -14.48 -25.92
C ILE A 872 -4.01 -13.50 -25.10
N GLY A 873 -2.72 -13.32 -25.36
CA GLY A 873 -1.85 -12.38 -24.64
C GLY A 873 -0.43 -12.91 -24.46
N VAL A 874 0.52 -12.03 -24.17
CA VAL A 874 1.92 -12.36 -23.91
C VAL A 874 2.09 -12.66 -22.42
N GLY A 875 2.88 -13.68 -22.08
CA GLY A 875 3.26 -13.91 -20.70
C GLY A 875 4.11 -12.75 -20.17
N GLY A 876 3.93 -12.40 -18.91
CA GLY A 876 4.73 -11.36 -18.28
C GLY A 876 6.20 -11.78 -18.17
N ASN A 877 7.11 -10.81 -18.18
CA ASN A 877 8.53 -11.12 -18.02
C ASN A 877 8.82 -11.55 -16.57
N GLY A 878 9.74 -12.49 -16.40
CA GLY A 878 10.38 -12.73 -15.12
C GLY A 878 11.29 -11.55 -14.77
N ALA A 879 11.61 -11.41 -13.49
CA ALA A 879 12.40 -10.31 -13.02
C ALA A 879 13.83 -10.71 -12.66
N ALA A 880 14.72 -9.71 -12.70
CA ALA A 880 16.10 -9.88 -12.32
C ALA A 880 16.22 -10.35 -10.85
N PRO A 881 17.24 -11.14 -10.53
CA PRO A 881 17.55 -11.46 -9.15
C PRO A 881 18.07 -10.22 -8.41
N GLY A 882 17.99 -10.27 -7.08
CA GLY A 882 18.68 -9.34 -6.23
C GLY A 882 20.18 -9.60 -6.24
N SER A 883 20.97 -8.53 -6.11
CA SER A 883 22.42 -8.65 -5.95
C SER A 883 22.76 -9.21 -4.57
N GLY A 884 23.88 -9.92 -4.48
CA GLY A 884 24.48 -10.22 -3.19
C GLY A 884 24.92 -8.95 -2.45
N GLY A 885 24.94 -9.01 -1.13
CA GLY A 885 25.53 -7.96 -0.30
C GLY A 885 27.06 -8.04 -0.31
N ALA A 886 27.71 -6.91 -0.08
CA ALA A 886 29.17 -6.85 -0.03
C ALA A 886 29.72 -7.45 1.27
N ALA A 887 30.90 -8.08 1.21
CA ALA A 887 31.67 -8.43 2.40
C ALA A 887 32.47 -7.22 2.91
N GLY A 888 32.61 -7.09 4.23
CA GLY A 888 33.20 -5.92 4.90
C GLY A 888 34.73 -5.90 4.96
N GLY A 889 35.42 -6.76 4.21
CA GLY A 889 36.89 -6.79 4.15
C GLY A 889 37.49 -8.19 3.98
N ALA A 890 38.81 -8.30 4.18
CA ALA A 890 39.56 -9.53 3.93
C ALA A 890 39.07 -10.69 4.82
N GLY A 891 38.67 -11.80 4.17
CA GLY A 891 38.25 -13.04 4.84
C GLY A 891 36.75 -13.37 4.71
N GLY A 892 35.92 -12.42 4.27
CA GLY A 892 34.52 -12.66 3.89
C GLY A 892 34.34 -12.71 2.38
N ASN A 893 33.33 -13.45 1.91
CA ASN A 893 32.90 -13.47 0.51
C ASN A 893 31.65 -12.62 0.33
N ASP A 894 31.55 -11.93 -0.81
CA ASP A 894 30.30 -11.30 -1.22
C ASP A 894 29.17 -12.34 -1.28
N GLY A 895 27.95 -11.89 -0.99
CA GLY A 895 26.77 -12.72 -1.15
C GLY A 895 26.59 -13.13 -2.61
N ARG A 896 25.93 -14.28 -2.82
CA ARG A 896 25.55 -14.67 -4.18
C ARG A 896 24.35 -13.84 -4.64
N GLU A 897 24.27 -13.60 -5.93
CA GLU A 897 23.03 -13.13 -6.54
C GLU A 897 21.93 -14.19 -6.36
N GLY A 898 20.68 -13.72 -6.33
CA GLY A 898 19.53 -14.62 -6.37
C GLY A 898 19.37 -15.31 -7.73
N VAL A 899 18.30 -16.10 -7.87
CA VAL A 899 17.93 -16.71 -9.15
C VAL A 899 16.97 -15.78 -9.90
N ALA A 900 17.21 -15.57 -11.19
CA ALA A 900 16.31 -14.82 -12.05
C ALA A 900 14.93 -15.49 -12.15
N GLY A 901 13.89 -14.66 -12.19
CA GLY A 901 12.54 -15.13 -12.43
C GLY A 901 12.36 -15.63 -13.86
N THR A 902 11.58 -16.69 -14.05
CA THR A 902 11.20 -17.11 -15.40
C THR A 902 10.04 -16.27 -15.92
N GLY A 903 9.98 -16.08 -17.24
CA GLY A 903 8.83 -15.48 -17.88
C GLY A 903 7.58 -16.35 -17.75
N GLY A 904 6.42 -15.71 -17.71
CA GLY A 904 5.13 -16.38 -17.76
C GLY A 904 4.86 -16.93 -19.15
N ILE A 905 3.93 -17.88 -19.24
CA ILE A 905 3.51 -18.44 -20.53
C ILE A 905 2.65 -17.45 -21.31
N GLY A 906 2.75 -17.51 -22.64
CA GLY A 906 1.84 -16.82 -23.54
C GLY A 906 0.49 -17.54 -23.62
N GLY A 907 -0.53 -16.84 -24.07
CA GLY A 907 -1.86 -17.40 -24.24
C GLY A 907 -1.88 -18.59 -25.21
N VAL A 908 -2.67 -19.61 -24.86
CA VAL A 908 -2.77 -20.90 -25.57
C VAL A 908 -3.19 -20.74 -27.04
N LEU A 909 -4.03 -19.74 -27.34
CA LEU A 909 -4.50 -19.45 -28.70
C LEU A 909 -3.62 -18.42 -29.42
N TYR A 910 -3.09 -17.43 -28.70
CA TYR A 910 -2.23 -16.39 -29.23
C TYR A 910 -1.39 -15.78 -28.11
N GLY A 911 -0.06 -15.81 -28.21
CA GLY A 911 0.78 -15.27 -27.15
C GLY A 911 2.21 -15.77 -27.21
N ARG A 912 3.17 -14.90 -26.90
CA ARG A 912 4.56 -15.33 -26.65
C ARG A 912 4.79 -15.51 -25.16
N PRO A 913 5.64 -16.46 -24.73
CA PRO A 913 6.13 -16.46 -23.37
C PRO A 913 6.84 -15.15 -23.06
N GLY A 914 6.73 -14.71 -21.82
CA GLY A 914 7.55 -13.64 -21.29
C GLY A 914 9.02 -14.04 -21.29
N ARG A 915 9.89 -13.04 -21.25
CA ARG A 915 11.33 -13.27 -21.15
C ARG A 915 11.72 -13.59 -19.71
N PRO A 916 12.71 -14.46 -19.49
CA PRO A 916 13.35 -14.57 -18.17
C PRO A 916 14.05 -13.26 -17.81
N GLY A 917 14.19 -13.04 -16.50
CA GLY A 917 14.77 -11.83 -15.91
C GLY A 917 16.29 -11.75 -15.91
#